data_AF-A0A5N5QH96-F1
#
_entry.id   AF-A0A5N5QH96-F1
#
_cell.length_a   1.000
_cell.length_b   1.000
_cell.length_c   1.000
_cell.angle_alpha   90.00
_cell.angle_beta   90.00
_cell.angle_gamma   90.00
#
_symmetry.space_group_name_H-M   'P 1'
#
loop_
_entity.id
_entity.type
_entity.pdbx_description
1 polymer ?
#
loop_
_entity_poly.entity_id
_entity_poly.type
_entity_poly.pdbx_seq_one_letter_code
_entity_poly.pdbx_strand_id
1 'polypeptide(L)'
;MAIFKRKNNPQDDNNDGEGKKGKTGTKEPANTAFKQQRLKAWQPILTPKTVLPVLFIVGLCFAPIGGLLIWGSGNVSQITLEYTGCESAGDQLTALPKYSYKMRSSASSATISPPRWKTQTVSESTTSSGTQCLIEFDVPADLEAPVFLYYRLTSFYQNHRRYVKSMDSNQLKGKAVDGNTLNGGDCKPLAILDGKVVYPCGLIANSMFNDTFSNVTLLSPQSTYEFSSKNIAWPGEARKYSSRPGYTNLSDIVPPPNWQKRFPNGYNDTNVPDLKADEHFQNWMRTAGLPTFTKLYGRNDGTTMQKGTYQITIDLNFPVSQYGGTKAIVISTVSWIGGKNPFLGWAYIAVAALFVLLGIAGTKTRRYEHAIVESTCTGTMSELVLYNSLRRRGKNRAWGSDSRASDRRPRASLDMECKQFDRVPGRTPIGSADIRATYSILGLTQQSLKLSPRSADRISNRSNVRYVHKPHSSWSTPTLVHPARVHLPPSLTFFPALNDTNGRLFDTMSTPFWKDPKAGTKSIIAGVREHKYAYIMAAWASMGGMYFGWDSGLIGGILSEKAFQISFGLDKAESAEALAALKGNIVSVLQAGCFFGAASSLYLPDRIGRRNSLLLATFIFFIGSIIQSTTLTGGQSQSAGLAQLYVGRAIGGFGVGLSSSVIPTYISECAPREIRGRLAGMYQLMNVTGIMLSFWTNYGLQTSRKPETDPWIWRTAFILQMLPGVVMTTGMVTQPESPRYLVQRGRIEEAARSLGRLRGRPADDPAVRGILAEIIADFEGKHQMSLWQQSKASFSDSKTFYRVFIALIVMFFQQWTGTNAINIYSPEIFQSLGITGTSSGLFATGIYGVVKVYYIGIYQAVHTSGEVVAASYVAIVFVYIFVVGYSFGWGSVPWAVMAECAPNHLRSLAMALGLMTNWLFNFVIAKITPTLLATIGYGTFLLFGSCSIVMIIWTIFFLPETKGISLEHIHEVFEEPILKRSLADMRPSRARARRAEVLQGAAETDAYGQMEDGSVGVDSQKARVEEIENAK
;
A
#
# COMPACT_ATOMS: atom_id res chain seq x y z
N MET A 1 38.65 49.20 13.14
CA MET A 1 38.65 50.66 12.92
C MET A 1 37.31 51.23 13.35
N ALA A 2 37.21 52.53 13.60
CA ALA A 2 36.04 53.15 14.22
C ALA A 2 34.91 53.49 13.22
N ILE A 3 33.69 53.70 13.73
CA ILE A 3 32.92 54.96 13.57
C ILE A 3 31.60 54.90 14.37
N PHE A 4 31.32 56.02 15.05
CA PHE A 4 30.11 56.54 15.73
C PHE A 4 28.73 55.85 15.56
N LYS A 5 27.74 56.01 16.47
CA LYS A 5 27.56 57.04 17.52
C LYS A 5 26.69 56.54 18.69
N ARG A 6 27.03 56.93 19.93
CA ARG A 6 26.20 56.77 21.14
C ARG A 6 25.24 57.96 21.25
N LYS A 7 24.02 57.76 21.77
CA LYS A 7 23.15 58.86 22.26
C LYS A 7 22.75 58.55 23.71
N ASN A 8 22.58 59.58 24.52
CA ASN A 8 22.59 59.46 25.98
C ASN A 8 21.23 59.07 26.58
N ASN A 9 21.29 58.49 27.77
CA ASN A 9 20.17 58.44 28.72
C ASN A 9 19.98 59.84 29.36
N PRO A 10 18.82 60.09 29.98
CA PRO A 10 18.89 60.58 31.36
C PRO A 10 17.87 59.93 32.32
N GLN A 11 18.35 59.71 33.55
CA GLN A 11 17.64 59.79 34.83
C GLN A 11 16.51 58.81 35.20
N ASP A 12 16.64 58.32 36.46
CA ASP A 12 15.67 58.23 37.56
C ASP A 12 14.30 57.53 37.28
N ASP A 13 13.79 56.64 38.14
CA ASP A 13 13.70 56.79 39.60
C ASP A 13 13.73 55.44 40.39
N ASN A 14 13.52 55.52 41.71
CA ASN A 14 13.57 54.43 42.72
C ASN A 14 12.34 53.48 42.63
N ASN A 15 12.26 52.28 43.24
CA ASN A 15 12.38 51.97 44.67
C ASN A 15 12.51 50.44 44.97
N ASP A 16 12.88 50.13 46.23
CA ASP A 16 12.58 48.95 47.06
C ASP A 16 12.74 47.50 46.53
N GLY A 17 13.61 46.73 47.20
CA GLY A 17 13.71 45.28 47.05
C GLY A 17 13.49 44.52 48.36
N GLU A 18 12.37 43.81 48.50
CA GLU A 18 12.19 42.79 49.54
C GLU A 18 12.86 41.46 49.16
N GLY A 19 13.63 40.89 50.10
CA GLY A 19 14.45 39.71 49.87
C GLY A 19 13.68 38.39 49.83
N LYS A 20 13.80 37.63 48.74
CA LYS A 20 13.31 36.24 48.67
C LYS A 20 14.35 35.25 49.22
N LYS A 21 14.00 34.57 50.31
CA LYS A 21 14.76 33.45 50.88
C LYS A 21 14.96 32.37 49.81
N GLY A 22 16.21 31.97 49.57
CA GLY A 22 16.52 30.82 48.73
C GLY A 22 15.98 29.53 49.35
N LYS A 23 15.19 28.77 48.59
CA LYS A 23 14.88 27.38 48.92
C LYS A 23 15.82 26.47 48.13
N THR A 24 16.47 25.54 48.82
CA THR A 24 17.30 24.51 48.22
C THR A 24 16.46 23.61 47.32
N GLY A 25 16.76 23.61 46.02
CA GLY A 25 16.13 22.70 45.07
C GLY A 25 16.72 21.30 45.21
N THR A 26 15.90 20.33 45.64
CA THR A 26 16.25 18.91 45.55
C THR A 26 16.38 18.50 44.08
N LYS A 27 17.45 17.79 43.72
CA LYS A 27 17.73 17.35 42.33
C LYS A 27 16.80 16.22 41.83
N GLU A 28 15.72 15.90 42.53
CA GLU A 28 14.90 14.74 42.21
C GLU A 28 14.09 14.95 40.90
N PRO A 29 14.24 14.08 39.89
CA PRO A 29 13.56 14.25 38.60
C PRO A 29 12.06 14.03 38.75
N ALA A 30 11.28 15.09 38.52
CA ALA A 30 9.83 15.13 38.72
C ALA A 30 9.11 13.84 38.27
N ASN A 31 8.38 13.23 39.21
CA ASN A 31 7.89 11.85 39.18
C ASN A 31 6.70 11.61 38.21
N THR A 32 6.73 12.23 37.03
CA THR A 32 5.66 12.20 36.02
C THR A 32 5.76 10.95 35.13
N ALA A 33 4.62 10.52 34.57
CA ALA A 33 4.57 9.32 33.71
C ALA A 33 5.39 9.43 32.40
N PHE A 34 5.90 10.61 32.07
CA PHE A 34 6.75 10.86 30.90
C PHE A 34 8.24 10.76 31.24
N LYS A 35 8.70 11.48 32.28
CA LYS A 35 10.11 11.43 32.72
C LYS A 35 10.47 10.03 33.23
N GLN A 36 9.53 9.38 33.92
CA GLN A 36 9.64 8.00 34.41
C GLN A 36 9.23 6.94 33.37
N GLN A 37 9.28 7.28 32.06
CA GLN A 37 9.06 6.45 30.85
C GLN A 37 7.76 5.60 30.75
N ARG A 38 6.94 5.56 31.79
CA ARG A 38 5.69 4.79 31.96
C ARG A 38 4.47 5.39 31.23
N LEU A 39 4.65 5.77 29.97
CA LEU A 39 3.59 6.27 29.08
C LEU A 39 2.65 5.14 28.62
N LYS A 40 1.37 5.48 28.40
CA LYS A 40 0.30 4.54 28.05
C LYS A 40 0.32 4.12 26.56
N ALA A 41 1.43 3.53 26.13
CA ALA A 41 1.64 3.07 24.76
C ALA A 41 0.72 1.91 24.35
N TRP A 42 0.37 1.83 23.06
CA TRP A 42 -0.16 0.60 22.47
C TRP A 42 0.93 -0.11 21.68
N GLN A 43 1.25 -1.33 22.08
CA GLN A 43 2.20 -2.19 21.38
C GLN A 43 1.41 -3.16 20.49
N PRO A 44 1.48 -3.05 19.15
CA PRO A 44 0.88 -4.01 18.23
C PRO A 44 1.68 -5.31 18.21
N ILE A 45 1.60 -6.09 19.29
CA ILE A 45 2.25 -7.39 19.38
C ILE A 45 1.49 -8.35 18.45
N LEU A 46 2.17 -8.85 17.42
CA LEU A 46 1.69 -9.87 16.48
C LEU A 46 1.63 -11.24 17.18
N THR A 47 0.68 -11.38 18.10
CA THR A 47 0.40 -12.64 18.78
C THR A 47 -0.50 -13.54 17.93
N PRO A 48 -0.50 -14.86 18.14
CA PRO A 48 -1.52 -15.73 17.56
C PRO A 48 -2.96 -15.32 17.93
N LYS A 49 -3.17 -14.64 19.08
CA LYS A 49 -4.49 -14.11 19.47
C LYS A 49 -4.95 -12.91 18.64
N THR A 50 -4.05 -12.18 17.99
CA THR A 50 -4.37 -11.01 17.15
C THR A 50 -4.31 -11.32 15.66
N VAL A 51 -3.35 -12.13 15.22
CA VAL A 51 -3.18 -12.49 13.81
C VAL A 51 -4.22 -13.50 13.34
N LEU A 52 -4.49 -14.57 14.10
CA LEU A 52 -5.36 -15.66 13.65
C LEU A 52 -6.82 -15.20 13.40
N PRO A 53 -7.46 -14.37 14.27
CA PRO A 53 -8.78 -13.83 13.97
C PRO A 53 -8.83 -12.99 12.69
N VAL A 54 -7.77 -12.23 12.37
CA VAL A 54 -7.72 -11.43 11.13
C VAL A 54 -7.65 -12.34 9.89
N LEU A 55 -6.83 -13.40 9.93
CA LEU A 55 -6.77 -14.39 8.85
C LEU A 55 -8.14 -15.08 8.64
N PHE A 56 -8.83 -15.47 9.73
CA PHE A 56 -10.17 -16.04 9.64
C PHE A 56 -11.21 -15.05 9.13
N ILE A 57 -11.19 -13.77 9.56
CA ILE A 57 -12.13 -12.74 9.08
C ILE A 57 -11.94 -12.51 7.58
N VAL A 58 -10.70 -12.37 7.08
CA VAL A 58 -10.43 -12.19 5.65
C VAL A 58 -10.93 -13.40 4.85
N GLY A 59 -10.65 -14.62 5.30
CA GLY A 59 -11.16 -15.85 4.67
C GLY A 59 -12.69 -15.93 4.65
N LEU A 60 -13.35 -15.61 5.78
CA LEU A 60 -14.80 -15.59 5.91
C LEU A 60 -15.50 -14.51 5.08
N CYS A 61 -14.83 -13.38 4.79
CA CYS A 61 -15.34 -12.37 3.87
C CYS A 61 -15.11 -12.74 2.39
N PHE A 62 -14.00 -13.40 2.05
CA PHE A 62 -13.65 -13.71 0.66
C PHE A 62 -14.39 -14.95 0.12
N ALA A 63 -14.71 -15.94 0.96
CA ALA A 63 -15.42 -17.14 0.52
C ALA A 63 -16.85 -16.86 -0.01
N PRO A 64 -17.71 -16.05 0.64
CA PRO A 64 -19.02 -15.66 0.10
C PRO A 64 -18.92 -14.89 -1.22
N ILE A 65 -17.92 -14.00 -1.36
CA ILE A 65 -17.67 -13.26 -2.60
C ILE A 65 -17.29 -14.25 -3.73
N GLY A 66 -16.35 -15.16 -3.47
CA GLY A 66 -15.97 -16.20 -4.42
C GLY A 66 -17.14 -17.09 -4.84
N GLY A 67 -17.96 -17.52 -3.88
CA GLY A 67 -19.18 -18.30 -4.14
C GLY A 67 -20.20 -17.55 -5.00
N LEU A 68 -20.43 -16.27 -4.74
CA LEU A 68 -21.35 -15.41 -5.51
C LEU A 68 -20.84 -15.17 -6.95
N LEU A 69 -19.53 -15.06 -7.15
CA LEU A 69 -18.90 -14.96 -8.48
C LEU A 69 -19.00 -16.29 -9.26
N ILE A 70 -18.79 -17.44 -8.60
CA ILE A 70 -19.02 -18.78 -9.21
C ILE A 70 -20.49 -18.94 -9.58
N TRP A 71 -21.42 -18.58 -8.70
CA TRP A 71 -22.86 -18.64 -8.96
C TRP A 71 -23.27 -17.76 -10.16
N GLY A 72 -22.77 -16.52 -10.23
CA GLY A 72 -22.98 -15.64 -11.38
C GLY A 72 -22.53 -16.28 -12.71
N SER A 73 -21.31 -16.83 -12.75
CA SER A 73 -20.84 -17.59 -13.91
C SER A 73 -21.59 -18.91 -14.14
N GLY A 74 -22.19 -19.50 -13.11
CA GLY A 74 -22.96 -20.74 -13.17
C GLY A 74 -24.30 -20.57 -13.88
N ASN A 75 -24.90 -19.38 -13.80
CA ASN A 75 -26.17 -19.05 -14.45
C ASN A 75 -26.06 -18.86 -15.97
N VAL A 76 -24.85 -18.66 -16.51
CA VAL A 76 -24.61 -18.51 -17.94
C VAL A 76 -24.64 -19.86 -18.66
N SER A 77 -25.37 -19.96 -19.78
CA SER A 77 -25.26 -21.06 -20.74
C SER A 77 -24.39 -20.65 -21.92
N GLN A 78 -23.51 -21.55 -22.37
CA GLN A 78 -22.67 -21.33 -23.56
C GLN A 78 -22.60 -22.61 -24.41
N ILE A 79 -22.83 -22.48 -25.71
CA ILE A 79 -22.67 -23.51 -26.74
C ILE A 79 -21.51 -23.06 -27.65
N THR A 80 -20.70 -23.99 -28.16
CA THR A 80 -19.59 -23.69 -29.08
C THR A 80 -19.43 -24.81 -30.09
N LEU A 81 -19.42 -24.48 -31.38
CA LEU A 81 -19.42 -25.42 -32.50
C LEU A 81 -18.29 -25.03 -33.48
N GLU A 82 -17.25 -25.86 -33.62
CA GLU A 82 -16.07 -25.55 -34.45
C GLU A 82 -16.23 -26.09 -35.88
N TYR A 83 -16.54 -25.21 -36.83
CA TYR A 83 -16.89 -25.55 -38.22
C TYR A 83 -15.70 -25.43 -39.20
N THR A 84 -14.48 -25.45 -38.66
CA THR A 84 -13.24 -25.15 -39.41
C THR A 84 -13.00 -26.05 -40.63
N GLY A 85 -13.34 -27.34 -40.53
CA GLY A 85 -13.15 -28.32 -41.61
C GLY A 85 -14.40 -28.55 -42.47
N CYS A 86 -15.39 -27.66 -42.46
CA CYS A 86 -16.69 -27.94 -43.10
C CYS A 86 -16.63 -28.00 -44.63
N GLU A 87 -15.57 -27.43 -45.24
CA GLU A 87 -15.27 -27.55 -46.68
C GLU A 87 -14.97 -29.02 -47.08
N SER A 88 -14.57 -29.87 -46.13
CA SER A 88 -14.26 -31.29 -46.33
C SER A 88 -15.23 -32.24 -45.61
N ALA A 89 -16.43 -31.78 -45.22
CA ALA A 89 -17.41 -32.60 -44.49
C ALA A 89 -18.24 -33.52 -45.41
N GLY A 90 -18.40 -33.16 -46.68
CA GLY A 90 -19.24 -33.89 -47.65
C GLY A 90 -20.69 -33.41 -47.65
N ASP A 91 -21.46 -33.84 -48.66
CA ASP A 91 -22.88 -33.51 -48.86
C ASP A 91 -23.82 -34.19 -47.85
N GLN A 92 -23.36 -35.30 -47.25
CA GLN A 92 -24.10 -36.08 -46.27
C GLN A 92 -23.96 -35.51 -44.85
N LEU A 93 -25.03 -35.61 -44.07
CA LEU A 93 -25.13 -35.03 -42.73
C LEU A 93 -24.40 -35.90 -41.69
N THR A 94 -23.16 -35.53 -41.38
CA THR A 94 -22.26 -36.27 -40.46
C THR A 94 -22.17 -35.62 -39.08
N ALA A 95 -21.60 -36.31 -38.09
CA ALA A 95 -21.41 -35.74 -36.74
C ALA A 95 -20.28 -34.69 -36.73
N LEU A 96 -20.51 -33.56 -36.06
CA LEU A 96 -19.52 -32.47 -35.94
C LEU A 96 -18.35 -32.90 -35.03
N PRO A 97 -17.09 -32.92 -35.49
CA PRO A 97 -15.98 -33.51 -34.72
C PRO A 97 -15.61 -32.78 -33.42
N LYS A 98 -15.97 -31.50 -33.28
CA LYS A 98 -15.57 -30.64 -32.15
C LYS A 98 -16.69 -29.69 -31.75
N TYR A 99 -17.21 -29.88 -30.55
CA TYR A 99 -18.21 -29.03 -29.93
C TYR A 99 -18.02 -28.96 -28.41
N SER A 100 -18.62 -27.95 -27.78
CA SER A 100 -18.54 -27.73 -26.33
C SER A 100 -19.85 -27.11 -25.82
N TYR A 101 -20.64 -27.89 -25.10
CA TYR A 101 -21.79 -27.42 -24.34
C TYR A 101 -21.39 -27.15 -22.89
N LYS A 102 -21.74 -25.96 -22.39
CA LYS A 102 -21.52 -25.54 -21.01
C LYS A 102 -22.79 -24.88 -20.48
N MET A 103 -23.84 -25.69 -20.31
CA MET A 103 -25.16 -25.24 -19.85
C MET A 103 -25.12 -24.62 -18.44
N ARG A 104 -26.09 -23.76 -18.14
CA ARG A 104 -26.30 -23.19 -16.80
C ARG A 104 -26.50 -24.28 -15.75
N SER A 105 -26.19 -24.00 -14.48
CA SER A 105 -26.19 -25.01 -13.40
C SER A 105 -27.49 -25.83 -13.30
N SER A 106 -28.65 -25.18 -13.47
CA SER A 106 -29.99 -25.83 -13.47
C SER A 106 -30.24 -26.76 -14.66
N ALA A 107 -29.49 -26.62 -15.74
CA ALA A 107 -29.54 -27.44 -16.96
C ALA A 107 -28.25 -28.25 -17.17
N SER A 108 -27.42 -28.40 -16.14
CA SER A 108 -26.11 -29.08 -16.24
C SER A 108 -26.21 -30.58 -16.53
N SER A 109 -27.33 -31.21 -16.16
CA SER A 109 -27.63 -32.62 -16.43
C SER A 109 -28.49 -32.85 -17.68
N ALA A 110 -28.71 -31.85 -18.53
CA ALA A 110 -29.52 -32.00 -19.72
C ALA A 110 -28.80 -32.85 -20.79
N THR A 111 -29.49 -33.85 -21.35
CA THR A 111 -28.94 -34.72 -22.40
C THR A 111 -28.56 -33.89 -23.63
N ILE A 112 -27.31 -34.02 -24.09
CA ILE A 112 -26.79 -33.32 -25.27
C ILE A 112 -26.75 -34.31 -26.44
N SER A 113 -27.58 -34.07 -27.44
CA SER A 113 -27.48 -34.75 -28.74
C SER A 113 -26.23 -34.24 -29.49
N PRO A 114 -25.41 -35.10 -30.11
CA PRO A 114 -24.26 -34.65 -30.89
C PRO A 114 -24.71 -33.75 -32.06
N PRO A 115 -24.18 -32.51 -32.21
CA PRO A 115 -24.47 -31.68 -33.37
C PRO A 115 -23.94 -32.33 -34.66
N ARG A 116 -24.61 -32.03 -35.77
CA ARG A 116 -24.34 -32.58 -37.10
C ARG A 116 -24.01 -31.45 -38.09
N TRP A 117 -23.30 -31.77 -39.16
CA TRP A 117 -22.94 -30.82 -40.21
C TRP A 117 -22.89 -31.46 -41.60
N LYS A 118 -22.99 -30.63 -42.65
CA LYS A 118 -22.68 -30.99 -44.03
C LYS A 118 -22.19 -29.78 -44.83
N THR A 119 -21.42 -30.04 -45.87
CA THR A 119 -21.10 -29.11 -46.93
C THR A 119 -22.28 -29.01 -47.91
N GLN A 120 -22.57 -27.82 -48.44
CA GLN A 120 -23.53 -27.64 -49.53
C GLN A 120 -22.98 -26.62 -50.54
N THR A 121 -22.95 -26.97 -51.81
CA THR A 121 -22.59 -26.05 -52.90
C THR A 121 -23.86 -25.42 -53.45
N VAL A 122 -23.90 -24.09 -53.57
CA VAL A 122 -25.05 -23.38 -54.17
C VAL A 122 -24.74 -23.02 -55.62
N SER A 123 -25.53 -23.58 -56.55
CA SER A 123 -25.45 -23.29 -57.97
C SER A 123 -26.40 -22.16 -58.37
N GLU A 124 -25.82 -21.11 -58.96
CA GLU A 124 -26.46 -20.01 -59.71
C GLU A 124 -27.82 -19.45 -59.22
N SER A 125 -27.74 -18.41 -58.39
CA SER A 125 -28.65 -17.27 -58.49
C SER A 125 -27.87 -15.94 -58.44
N THR A 126 -27.44 -15.50 -59.63
CA THR A 126 -27.00 -14.14 -60.02
C THR A 126 -25.90 -13.38 -59.26
N THR A 127 -25.51 -13.71 -58.02
CA THR A 127 -24.56 -12.85 -57.26
C THR A 127 -23.50 -13.58 -56.40
N SER A 128 -23.63 -14.88 -56.10
CA SER A 128 -22.61 -15.58 -55.29
C SER A 128 -22.59 -17.10 -55.49
N SER A 129 -21.58 -17.61 -56.19
CA SER A 129 -21.18 -19.02 -56.13
C SER A 129 -20.33 -19.26 -54.88
N GLY A 130 -20.78 -20.13 -53.96
CA GLY A 130 -20.13 -20.32 -52.67
C GLY A 130 -20.35 -21.69 -52.04
N THR A 131 -19.43 -22.05 -51.15
CA THR A 131 -19.51 -23.25 -50.31
C THR A 131 -20.17 -22.89 -48.99
N GLN A 132 -21.29 -23.54 -48.68
CA GLN A 132 -22.00 -23.38 -47.42
C GLN A 132 -21.71 -24.54 -46.46
N CYS A 133 -21.69 -24.23 -45.17
CA CYS A 133 -21.75 -25.19 -44.08
C CYS A 133 -23.13 -25.14 -43.45
N LEU A 134 -23.88 -26.23 -43.50
CA LEU A 134 -25.13 -26.39 -42.77
C LEU A 134 -24.84 -27.16 -41.49
N ILE A 135 -25.19 -26.59 -40.34
CA ILE A 135 -24.98 -27.18 -39.01
C ILE A 135 -26.33 -27.33 -38.31
N GLU A 136 -26.63 -28.55 -37.88
CA GLU A 136 -27.74 -28.85 -36.98
C GLU A 136 -27.20 -29.06 -35.57
N PHE A 137 -27.80 -28.41 -34.58
CA PHE A 137 -27.39 -28.51 -33.19
C PHE A 137 -28.58 -28.47 -32.25
N ASP A 138 -28.52 -29.27 -31.18
CA ASP A 138 -29.56 -29.29 -30.16
C ASP A 138 -29.33 -28.16 -29.15
N VAL A 139 -30.39 -27.47 -28.72
CA VAL A 139 -30.41 -26.58 -27.56
C VAL A 139 -31.09 -27.36 -26.43
N PRO A 140 -30.34 -27.96 -25.48
CA PRO A 140 -30.91 -29.00 -24.61
C PRO A 140 -31.77 -28.45 -23.46
N ALA A 141 -31.76 -27.13 -23.23
CA ALA A 141 -32.64 -26.42 -22.31
C ALA A 141 -32.71 -24.93 -22.67
N ASP A 142 -33.85 -24.29 -22.38
CA ASP A 142 -34.16 -22.90 -22.73
C ASP A 142 -33.07 -21.89 -22.32
N LEU A 143 -32.73 -21.01 -23.26
CA LEU A 143 -31.80 -19.89 -23.10
C LEU A 143 -32.61 -18.59 -22.97
N GLU A 144 -32.77 -18.13 -21.74
CA GLU A 144 -33.40 -16.85 -21.42
C GLU A 144 -32.68 -15.68 -22.08
N ALA A 145 -33.45 -14.70 -22.57
CA ALA A 145 -32.92 -13.48 -23.16
C ALA A 145 -32.16 -12.62 -22.12
N PRO A 146 -31.10 -11.88 -22.53
CA PRO A 146 -30.59 -11.75 -23.89
C PRO A 146 -29.66 -12.90 -24.32
N VAL A 147 -29.84 -13.35 -25.57
CA VAL A 147 -29.02 -14.39 -26.23
C VAL A 147 -28.13 -13.74 -27.29
N PHE A 148 -26.86 -14.13 -27.33
CA PHE A 148 -25.85 -13.56 -28.22
C PHE A 148 -25.18 -14.62 -29.08
N LEU A 149 -25.08 -14.33 -30.38
CA LEU A 149 -24.31 -15.10 -31.37
C LEU A 149 -22.98 -14.40 -31.62
N TYR A 150 -21.89 -15.03 -31.17
CA TYR A 150 -20.52 -14.63 -31.45
C TYR A 150 -19.89 -15.57 -32.47
N TYR A 151 -18.95 -15.08 -33.28
CA TYR A 151 -17.92 -15.94 -33.86
C TYR A 151 -16.66 -15.90 -32.99
N ARG A 152 -15.94 -17.02 -32.97
CA ARG A 152 -14.66 -17.21 -32.28
C ARG A 152 -13.59 -17.53 -33.32
N LEU A 153 -12.46 -16.86 -33.21
CA LEU A 153 -11.23 -17.19 -33.92
C LEU A 153 -10.14 -17.62 -32.93
N THR A 154 -9.28 -18.54 -33.35
CA THR A 154 -8.04 -18.93 -32.67
C THR A 154 -6.84 -18.70 -33.58
N SER A 155 -5.64 -18.56 -33.00
CA SER A 155 -4.37 -18.27 -33.69
C SER A 155 -4.36 -17.02 -34.59
N PHE A 156 -5.28 -16.06 -34.38
CA PHE A 156 -5.39 -14.86 -35.23
C PHE A 156 -4.97 -13.59 -34.47
N TYR A 157 -3.81 -13.04 -34.79
CA TYR A 157 -3.09 -12.06 -33.97
C TYR A 157 -3.52 -10.60 -34.24
N GLN A 158 -4.78 -10.25 -33.91
CA GLN A 158 -5.26 -8.85 -33.98
C GLN A 158 -4.45 -7.87 -33.11
N ASN A 159 -3.73 -8.38 -32.12
CA ASN A 159 -2.88 -7.65 -31.19
C ASN A 159 -1.45 -7.38 -31.71
N HIS A 160 -1.06 -7.94 -32.86
CA HIS A 160 0.28 -7.75 -33.41
C HIS A 160 0.59 -6.26 -33.70
N ARG A 161 1.76 -5.76 -33.27
CA ARG A 161 2.15 -4.33 -33.31
C ARG A 161 1.89 -3.63 -34.65
N ARG A 162 2.15 -4.31 -35.77
CA ARG A 162 1.91 -3.75 -37.11
C ARG A 162 0.44 -3.85 -37.54
N TYR A 163 -0.28 -4.86 -37.08
CA TYR A 163 -1.71 -5.02 -37.36
C TYR A 163 -2.52 -3.91 -36.67
N VAL A 164 -2.38 -3.74 -35.35
CA VAL A 164 -3.14 -2.75 -34.54
C VAL A 164 -3.00 -1.32 -35.04
N LYS A 165 -1.86 -0.98 -35.63
CA LYS A 165 -1.62 0.36 -36.22
C LYS A 165 -2.18 0.53 -37.63
N SER A 166 -2.37 -0.54 -38.41
CA SER A 166 -2.59 -0.45 -39.86
C SER A 166 -4.05 -0.13 -40.21
N MET A 167 -4.39 1.16 -40.05
CA MET A 167 -5.61 1.86 -40.46
C MET A 167 -5.34 3.38 -40.45
N ASP A 168 -6.14 4.20 -41.15
CA ASP A 168 -6.07 5.66 -41.04
C ASP A 168 -7.36 6.26 -40.46
N SER A 169 -7.19 7.11 -39.42
CA SER A 169 -8.30 7.71 -38.67
C SER A 169 -8.91 8.95 -39.32
N ASN A 170 -8.35 9.49 -40.40
CA ASN A 170 -8.96 10.56 -41.19
C ASN A 170 -9.81 9.98 -42.33
N GLN A 171 -9.28 8.97 -43.02
CA GLN A 171 -9.95 8.24 -44.08
C GLN A 171 -11.23 7.55 -43.59
N LEU A 172 -11.16 6.85 -42.44
CA LEU A 172 -12.33 6.23 -41.82
C LEU A 172 -13.40 7.27 -41.42
N LYS A 173 -13.01 8.49 -41.05
CA LYS A 173 -13.92 9.61 -40.75
C LYS A 173 -14.46 10.33 -42.00
N GLY A 174 -14.19 9.83 -43.20
CA GLY A 174 -14.71 10.39 -44.44
C GLY A 174 -13.96 11.63 -44.95
N LYS A 175 -12.66 11.76 -44.65
CA LYS A 175 -11.79 12.69 -45.36
C LYS A 175 -11.10 11.97 -46.53
N ALA A 176 -10.96 12.65 -47.67
CA ALA A 176 -9.93 12.26 -48.63
C ALA A 176 -8.54 12.45 -47.99
N VAL A 177 -7.63 11.51 -48.25
CA VAL A 177 -6.22 11.58 -47.88
C VAL A 177 -5.45 11.06 -49.08
N ASP A 178 -4.38 11.73 -49.49
CA ASP A 178 -3.62 11.34 -50.66
C ASP A 178 -2.82 10.04 -50.44
N GLY A 179 -2.52 9.34 -51.53
CA GLY A 179 -1.80 8.07 -51.47
C GLY A 179 -0.40 8.19 -50.86
N ASN A 180 0.30 9.30 -51.04
CA ASN A 180 1.66 9.47 -50.52
C ASN A 180 1.65 9.68 -48.99
N THR A 181 0.69 10.42 -48.45
CA THR A 181 0.47 10.54 -47.00
C THR A 181 0.08 9.20 -46.39
N LEU A 182 -0.86 8.47 -47.00
CA LEU A 182 -1.28 7.14 -46.51
C LEU A 182 -0.14 6.09 -46.59
N ASN A 183 0.67 6.15 -47.65
CA ASN A 183 1.86 5.31 -47.84
C ASN A 183 3.12 5.87 -47.15
N GLY A 184 3.02 7.03 -46.50
CA GLY A 184 4.00 7.53 -45.53
C GLY A 184 3.68 7.02 -44.12
N GLY A 185 2.41 7.10 -43.74
CA GLY A 185 1.88 6.80 -42.41
C GLY A 185 1.65 5.32 -42.08
N ASP A 186 0.68 5.10 -41.17
CA ASP A 186 0.46 3.82 -40.50
C ASP A 186 -0.30 2.79 -41.36
N CYS A 187 -1.05 3.19 -42.41
CA CYS A 187 -1.81 2.28 -43.30
C CYS A 187 -0.96 1.30 -44.14
N LYS A 188 0.36 1.47 -44.15
CA LYS A 188 1.31 0.47 -44.70
C LYS A 188 1.03 -0.95 -44.16
N PRO A 189 1.14 -2.00 -45.00
CA PRO A 189 1.53 -1.97 -46.41
C PRO A 189 0.37 -1.64 -47.38
N LEU A 190 -0.88 -1.71 -46.94
CA LEU A 190 -2.07 -1.60 -47.80
C LEU A 190 -2.61 -0.17 -47.85
N ALA A 191 -1.79 0.75 -48.37
CA ALA A 191 -2.13 2.16 -48.58
C ALA A 191 -2.47 2.50 -50.04
N ILE A 192 -1.69 1.96 -50.99
CA ILE A 192 -1.85 2.12 -52.43
C ILE A 192 -1.91 0.72 -53.07
N LEU A 193 -2.76 0.55 -54.08
CA LEU A 193 -2.77 -0.61 -54.97
C LEU A 193 -2.98 -0.10 -56.41
N ASP A 194 -2.15 -0.55 -57.35
CA ASP A 194 -2.21 -0.17 -58.78
C ASP A 194 -2.29 1.36 -59.03
N GLY A 195 -1.55 2.13 -58.23
CA GLY A 195 -1.51 3.59 -58.27
C GLY A 195 -2.70 4.30 -57.61
N LYS A 196 -3.71 3.56 -57.15
CA LYS A 196 -4.94 4.06 -56.53
C LYS A 196 -4.94 3.90 -55.01
N VAL A 197 -5.72 4.72 -54.31
CA VAL A 197 -5.79 4.69 -52.83
C VAL A 197 -6.66 3.52 -52.36
N VAL A 198 -6.16 2.70 -51.45
CA VAL A 198 -6.98 1.64 -50.83
C VAL A 198 -7.99 2.28 -49.87
N TYR A 199 -9.28 1.94 -49.99
CA TYR A 199 -10.35 2.41 -49.09
C TYR A 199 -11.24 1.25 -48.61
N PRO A 200 -11.43 1.06 -47.30
CA PRO A 200 -10.61 1.57 -46.19
C PRO A 200 -9.20 0.93 -46.17
N CYS A 201 -8.15 1.73 -45.98
CA CYS A 201 -6.76 1.27 -46.02
C CYS A 201 -6.34 0.47 -44.77
N GLY A 202 -5.27 -0.32 -44.93
CA GLY A 202 -4.58 -1.02 -43.86
C GLY A 202 -5.03 -2.46 -43.59
N LEU A 203 -4.21 -3.18 -42.81
CA LEU A 203 -4.33 -4.63 -42.57
C LEU A 203 -5.61 -5.01 -41.80
N ILE A 204 -6.06 -4.16 -40.87
CA ILE A 204 -7.22 -4.45 -40.02
C ILE A 204 -8.46 -4.59 -40.89
N ALA A 205 -8.71 -3.60 -41.75
CA ALA A 205 -9.87 -3.61 -42.63
C ALA A 205 -9.76 -4.69 -43.72
N ASN A 206 -8.59 -4.83 -44.36
CA ASN A 206 -8.39 -5.86 -45.39
C ASN A 206 -8.73 -7.26 -44.89
N SER A 207 -8.28 -7.63 -43.70
CA SER A 207 -8.51 -8.96 -43.13
C SER A 207 -9.84 -9.12 -42.37
N MET A 208 -10.85 -8.27 -42.66
CA MET A 208 -12.20 -8.39 -42.08
C MET A 208 -12.77 -9.80 -42.24
N PHE A 209 -13.21 -10.36 -41.11
CA PHE A 209 -13.94 -11.63 -41.07
C PHE A 209 -15.24 -11.54 -41.87
N ASN A 210 -15.42 -12.44 -42.84
CA ASN A 210 -16.42 -12.33 -43.90
C ASN A 210 -17.26 -13.61 -44.12
N ASP A 211 -17.17 -14.63 -43.26
CA ASP A 211 -18.22 -15.66 -43.23
C ASP A 211 -19.54 -15.00 -42.81
N THR A 212 -20.62 -15.33 -43.51
CA THR A 212 -21.98 -14.86 -43.20
C THR A 212 -22.78 -15.98 -42.55
N PHE A 213 -23.50 -15.65 -41.48
CA PHE A 213 -24.38 -16.58 -40.75
C PHE A 213 -25.84 -16.26 -41.04
N SER A 214 -26.65 -17.29 -41.32
CA SER A 214 -28.10 -17.16 -41.44
C SER A 214 -28.77 -16.89 -40.09
N ASN A 215 -30.04 -16.45 -40.12
CA ASN A 215 -30.94 -16.66 -38.97
C ASN A 215 -31.05 -18.17 -38.68
N VAL A 216 -31.37 -18.52 -37.43
CA VAL A 216 -31.32 -19.90 -36.95
C VAL A 216 -32.74 -20.48 -36.91
N THR A 217 -32.99 -21.59 -37.61
CA THR A 217 -34.32 -22.20 -37.70
C THR A 217 -34.47 -23.36 -36.73
N LEU A 218 -35.47 -23.31 -35.84
CA LEU A 218 -35.94 -24.48 -35.11
C LEU A 218 -36.59 -25.44 -36.09
N LEU A 219 -36.26 -26.73 -36.03
CA LEU A 219 -36.76 -27.73 -36.98
C LEU A 219 -38.18 -28.24 -36.65
N SER A 220 -38.56 -28.23 -35.37
CA SER A 220 -39.88 -28.67 -34.92
C SER A 220 -40.26 -28.01 -33.58
N PRO A 221 -41.33 -27.19 -33.51
CA PRO A 221 -42.09 -26.65 -34.64
C PRO A 221 -41.23 -25.71 -35.51
N GLN A 222 -41.45 -25.74 -36.83
CA GLN A 222 -40.64 -24.97 -37.77
C GLN A 222 -40.82 -23.46 -37.54
N SER A 223 -39.77 -22.79 -37.05
CA SER A 223 -39.82 -21.38 -36.66
C SER A 223 -38.43 -20.74 -36.67
N THR A 224 -38.34 -19.45 -36.99
CA THR A 224 -37.05 -18.75 -37.15
C THR A 224 -36.72 -17.94 -35.90
N TYR A 225 -35.57 -18.21 -35.29
CA TYR A 225 -34.98 -17.38 -34.23
C TYR A 225 -34.05 -16.35 -34.86
N GLU A 226 -34.51 -15.11 -34.90
CA GLU A 226 -33.78 -14.01 -35.54
C GLU A 226 -32.72 -13.40 -34.61
N PHE A 227 -31.54 -13.13 -35.16
CA PHE A 227 -30.50 -12.37 -34.47
C PHE A 227 -30.37 -10.98 -35.10
N SER A 228 -30.55 -9.93 -34.31
CA SER A 228 -30.35 -8.57 -34.77
C SER A 228 -28.85 -8.26 -34.95
N SER A 229 -28.50 -7.74 -36.11
CA SER A 229 -27.18 -7.16 -36.43
C SER A 229 -27.05 -5.69 -35.97
N LYS A 230 -28.00 -5.18 -35.18
CA LYS A 230 -28.01 -3.81 -34.65
C LYS A 230 -27.82 -3.78 -33.13
N ASN A 231 -27.18 -2.72 -32.65
CA ASN A 231 -26.68 -2.60 -31.28
C ASN A 231 -25.70 -3.73 -30.88
N ILE A 232 -24.96 -4.27 -31.85
CA ILE A 232 -23.87 -5.23 -31.62
C ILE A 232 -22.54 -4.50 -31.39
N ALA A 233 -22.40 -3.26 -31.85
CA ALA A 233 -21.28 -2.37 -31.56
C ALA A 233 -21.54 -1.48 -30.32
N TRP A 234 -20.49 -0.86 -29.77
CA TRP A 234 -20.62 -0.01 -28.59
C TRP A 234 -21.27 1.35 -28.94
N PRO A 235 -22.20 1.86 -28.12
CA PRO A 235 -22.84 3.17 -28.34
C PRO A 235 -21.82 4.30 -28.50
N GLY A 236 -21.67 4.80 -29.74
CA GLY A 236 -20.73 5.85 -30.10
C GLY A 236 -19.55 5.42 -30.99
N GLU A 237 -19.32 4.13 -31.22
CA GLU A 237 -18.29 3.65 -32.17
C GLU A 237 -18.52 4.20 -33.59
N ALA A 238 -19.79 4.23 -34.04
CA ALA A 238 -20.24 4.85 -35.28
C ALA A 238 -19.87 6.36 -35.45
N ARG A 239 -19.38 7.05 -34.41
CA ARG A 239 -18.84 8.42 -34.53
C ARG A 239 -17.40 8.47 -35.09
N LYS A 240 -16.71 7.32 -35.15
CA LYS A 240 -15.35 7.20 -35.72
C LYS A 240 -15.37 6.98 -37.24
N TYR A 241 -16.56 6.73 -37.82
CA TYR A 241 -16.75 6.30 -39.20
C TYR A 241 -17.70 7.26 -39.95
N SER A 242 -17.48 7.46 -41.24
CA SER A 242 -18.42 8.14 -42.13
C SER A 242 -19.34 7.15 -42.87
N SER A 243 -20.46 7.65 -43.39
CA SER A 243 -21.37 6.87 -44.24
C SER A 243 -21.00 6.89 -45.73
N ARG A 244 -20.11 7.79 -46.14
CA ARG A 244 -19.47 7.80 -47.46
C ARG A 244 -17.99 8.18 -47.35
N PRO A 245 -17.11 7.73 -48.27
CA PRO A 245 -15.77 8.29 -48.42
C PRO A 245 -15.78 9.79 -48.72
N GLY A 246 -14.68 10.48 -48.41
CA GLY A 246 -14.50 11.90 -48.73
C GLY A 246 -13.84 12.20 -50.08
N TYR A 247 -13.65 11.19 -50.93
CA TYR A 247 -13.00 11.31 -52.24
C TYR A 247 -14.03 11.76 -53.28
N THR A 248 -13.67 12.74 -54.11
CA THR A 248 -14.59 13.35 -55.10
C THR A 248 -14.92 12.44 -56.26
N ASN A 249 -13.97 11.60 -56.71
CA ASN A 249 -14.23 10.55 -57.69
C ASN A 249 -13.98 9.18 -57.04
N LEU A 250 -14.91 8.25 -57.22
CA LEU A 250 -14.75 6.87 -56.76
C LEU A 250 -13.75 6.07 -57.62
N SER A 251 -13.37 6.59 -58.79
CA SER A 251 -12.31 6.05 -59.65
C SER A 251 -10.93 6.03 -58.98
N ASP A 252 -10.70 6.90 -58.01
CA ASP A 252 -9.39 7.21 -57.44
C ASP A 252 -9.08 6.30 -56.22
N ILE A 253 -10.11 5.57 -55.76
CA ILE A 253 -10.04 4.59 -54.67
C ILE A 253 -10.29 3.16 -55.17
N VAL A 254 -9.76 2.18 -54.44
CA VAL A 254 -9.95 0.74 -54.70
C VAL A 254 -10.26 -0.02 -53.41
N PRO A 255 -11.03 -1.13 -53.49
CA PRO A 255 -11.24 -2.00 -52.33
C PRO A 255 -9.93 -2.67 -51.89
N PRO A 256 -9.79 -3.06 -50.60
CA PRO A 256 -8.68 -3.88 -50.14
C PRO A 256 -8.54 -5.19 -50.94
N PRO A 257 -7.34 -5.75 -51.12
CA PRO A 257 -7.12 -6.98 -51.88
C PRO A 257 -8.07 -8.14 -51.51
N ASN A 258 -8.29 -8.40 -50.22
CA ASN A 258 -9.18 -9.48 -49.77
C ASN A 258 -10.67 -9.17 -49.99
N TRP A 259 -11.02 -7.91 -50.27
CA TRP A 259 -12.39 -7.46 -50.54
C TRP A 259 -12.74 -7.53 -52.03
N GLN A 260 -11.81 -7.89 -52.92
CA GLN A 260 -12.06 -7.99 -54.38
C GLN A 260 -13.22 -8.94 -54.72
N LYS A 261 -13.42 -10.04 -53.97
CA LYS A 261 -14.59 -10.92 -54.14
C LYS A 261 -15.95 -10.23 -53.86
N ARG A 262 -15.97 -9.21 -52.98
CA ARG A 262 -17.16 -8.40 -52.64
C ARG A 262 -17.35 -7.23 -53.62
N PHE A 263 -16.27 -6.77 -54.25
CA PHE A 263 -16.25 -5.61 -55.13
C PHE A 263 -15.42 -5.90 -56.41
N PRO A 264 -15.85 -6.85 -57.27
CA PRO A 264 -15.04 -7.32 -58.40
C PRO A 264 -14.74 -6.23 -59.44
N ASN A 265 -15.68 -5.30 -59.61
CA ASN A 265 -15.55 -4.16 -60.54
C ASN A 265 -15.09 -2.87 -59.83
N GLY A 266 -14.53 -2.96 -58.62
CA GLY A 266 -14.18 -1.80 -57.79
C GLY A 266 -15.40 -1.08 -57.19
N TYR A 267 -15.22 0.20 -56.86
CA TYR A 267 -16.27 1.02 -56.23
C TYR A 267 -17.05 1.88 -57.23
N ASN A 268 -18.35 2.03 -56.96
CA ASN A 268 -19.28 2.92 -57.64
C ASN A 268 -20.27 3.54 -56.63
N ASP A 269 -21.11 4.48 -57.07
CA ASP A 269 -22.00 5.26 -56.20
C ASP A 269 -23.06 4.45 -55.44
N THR A 270 -23.29 3.19 -55.81
CA THR A 270 -24.31 2.31 -55.22
C THR A 270 -23.73 1.16 -54.38
N ASN A 271 -22.47 0.75 -54.61
CA ASN A 271 -21.84 -0.34 -53.87
C ASN A 271 -20.87 0.10 -52.76
N VAL A 272 -20.48 1.39 -52.73
CA VAL A 272 -19.50 1.91 -51.76
C VAL A 272 -19.98 1.74 -50.31
N PRO A 273 -19.19 1.15 -49.40
CA PRO A 273 -19.69 0.69 -48.10
C PRO A 273 -19.88 1.83 -47.07
N ASP A 274 -21.06 1.85 -46.44
CA ASP A 274 -21.36 2.69 -45.27
C ASP A 274 -20.76 2.06 -44.00
N LEU A 275 -19.52 2.46 -43.69
CA LEU A 275 -18.77 2.01 -42.51
C LEU A 275 -19.39 2.47 -41.17
N LYS A 276 -20.31 3.44 -41.21
CA LYS A 276 -21.03 4.00 -40.05
C LYS A 276 -22.31 3.21 -39.73
N ALA A 277 -22.93 2.59 -40.72
CA ALA A 277 -24.07 1.68 -40.57
C ALA A 277 -23.66 0.20 -40.39
N ASP A 278 -22.47 -0.19 -40.86
CA ASP A 278 -21.90 -1.53 -40.71
C ASP A 278 -21.31 -1.76 -39.31
N GLU A 279 -22.12 -2.24 -38.36
CA GLU A 279 -21.67 -2.57 -37.01
C GLU A 279 -20.73 -3.79 -36.94
N HIS A 280 -20.74 -4.68 -37.96
CA HIS A 280 -19.82 -5.82 -38.02
C HIS A 280 -18.39 -5.33 -38.31
N PHE A 281 -18.23 -4.38 -39.24
CA PHE A 281 -16.97 -3.69 -39.50
C PHE A 281 -16.48 -2.98 -38.24
N GLN A 282 -17.34 -2.25 -37.53
CA GLN A 282 -16.99 -1.56 -36.28
C GLN A 282 -16.51 -2.53 -35.19
N ASN A 283 -17.17 -3.68 -35.05
CA ASN A 283 -16.74 -4.76 -34.15
C ASN A 283 -15.43 -5.42 -34.59
N TRP A 284 -15.17 -5.55 -35.89
CA TRP A 284 -13.89 -6.07 -36.38
C TRP A 284 -12.74 -5.10 -36.06
N MET A 285 -12.88 -3.83 -36.45
CA MET A 285 -11.87 -2.76 -36.32
C MET A 285 -11.42 -2.52 -34.88
N ARG A 286 -12.29 -2.78 -33.89
CA ARG A 286 -11.93 -2.80 -32.46
C ARG A 286 -11.13 -4.07 -32.12
N THR A 287 -9.82 -4.04 -32.36
CA THR A 287 -8.89 -5.18 -32.23
C THR A 287 -8.95 -5.90 -30.88
N ALA A 288 -8.90 -7.24 -30.90
CA ALA A 288 -8.80 -8.06 -29.70
C ALA A 288 -7.36 -8.08 -29.14
N GLY A 289 -7.23 -8.17 -27.81
CA GLY A 289 -5.92 -8.17 -27.11
C GLY A 289 -5.22 -9.54 -27.02
N LEU A 290 -5.88 -10.62 -27.46
CA LEU A 290 -5.37 -12.00 -27.41
C LEU A 290 -5.61 -12.70 -28.77
N PRO A 291 -4.78 -13.68 -29.18
CA PRO A 291 -4.93 -14.39 -30.46
C PRO A 291 -6.07 -15.42 -30.49
N THR A 292 -6.73 -15.66 -29.35
CA THR A 292 -8.02 -16.35 -29.28
C THR A 292 -9.04 -15.38 -28.72
N PHE A 293 -10.09 -15.08 -29.49
CA PHE A 293 -11.08 -14.07 -29.14
C PHE A 293 -12.46 -14.38 -29.73
N THR A 294 -13.47 -13.71 -29.20
CA THR A 294 -14.85 -13.73 -29.70
C THR A 294 -15.28 -12.32 -30.11
N LYS A 295 -16.04 -12.20 -31.20
CA LYS A 295 -16.66 -10.95 -31.67
C LYS A 295 -18.16 -11.15 -31.78
N LEU A 296 -18.94 -10.14 -31.39
CA LEU A 296 -20.40 -10.22 -31.47
C LEU A 296 -20.85 -10.02 -32.93
N TYR A 297 -21.64 -10.96 -33.43
CA TYR A 297 -22.25 -10.91 -34.76
C TYR A 297 -23.74 -10.56 -34.69
N GLY A 298 -24.47 -11.15 -33.74
CA GLY A 298 -25.90 -10.90 -33.60
C GLY A 298 -26.40 -11.05 -32.17
N ARG A 299 -27.46 -10.33 -31.82
CA ARG A 299 -28.09 -10.35 -30.49
C ARG A 299 -29.61 -10.46 -30.57
N ASN A 300 -30.23 -11.08 -29.59
CA ASN A 300 -31.68 -11.09 -29.40
C ASN A 300 -31.98 -10.82 -27.92
N ASP A 301 -32.57 -9.66 -27.65
CA ASP A 301 -32.82 -9.16 -26.29
C ASP A 301 -34.25 -9.41 -25.79
N GLY A 302 -35.16 -9.86 -26.68
CA GLY A 302 -36.59 -9.91 -26.41
C GLY A 302 -37.21 -11.30 -26.36
N THR A 303 -36.54 -12.33 -26.88
CA THR A 303 -37.12 -13.69 -26.99
C THR A 303 -36.18 -14.77 -26.46
N THR A 304 -36.71 -15.66 -25.63
CA THR A 304 -36.03 -16.87 -25.15
C THR A 304 -35.83 -17.85 -26.31
N MET A 305 -34.62 -18.37 -26.48
CA MET A 305 -34.37 -19.47 -27.40
C MET A 305 -34.80 -20.77 -26.72
N GLN A 306 -35.85 -21.40 -27.23
CA GLN A 306 -36.49 -22.59 -26.62
C GLN A 306 -35.60 -23.84 -26.73
N LYS A 307 -35.89 -24.86 -25.93
CA LYS A 307 -35.32 -26.20 -26.11
C LYS A 307 -35.74 -26.80 -27.46
N GLY A 308 -34.77 -27.30 -28.23
CA GLY A 308 -35.03 -28.07 -29.44
C GLY A 308 -33.86 -28.08 -30.42
N THR A 309 -34.01 -28.80 -31.53
CA THR A 309 -32.96 -28.91 -32.56
C THR A 309 -33.07 -27.77 -33.57
N TYR A 310 -32.00 -27.00 -33.66
CA TYR A 310 -31.85 -25.83 -34.52
C TYR A 310 -30.90 -26.10 -35.68
N GLN A 311 -31.11 -25.40 -36.79
CA GLN A 311 -30.25 -25.38 -37.96
C GLN A 311 -29.72 -23.96 -38.19
N ILE A 312 -28.44 -23.85 -38.57
CA ILE A 312 -27.80 -22.62 -39.04
C ILE A 312 -27.00 -22.91 -40.31
N THR A 313 -27.09 -22.02 -41.29
CA THR A 313 -26.28 -22.06 -42.52
C THR A 313 -25.20 -20.98 -42.45
N ILE A 314 -23.99 -21.32 -42.87
CA ILE A 314 -22.79 -20.47 -42.81
C ILE A 314 -22.13 -20.44 -44.18
N ASP A 315 -22.00 -19.28 -44.80
CA ASP A 315 -21.22 -19.14 -46.04
C ASP A 315 -19.72 -19.10 -45.71
N LEU A 316 -18.93 -19.97 -46.34
CA LEU A 316 -17.50 -20.11 -46.03
C LEU A 316 -16.65 -19.22 -46.92
N ASN A 317 -16.32 -18.03 -46.40
CA ASN A 317 -15.57 -16.99 -47.10
C ASN A 317 -14.20 -16.69 -46.48
N PHE A 318 -14.01 -17.02 -45.18
CA PHE A 318 -12.81 -16.71 -44.40
C PHE A 318 -11.92 -17.95 -44.20
N PRO A 319 -10.79 -18.11 -44.93
CA PRO A 319 -9.91 -19.27 -44.79
C PRO A 319 -9.03 -19.15 -43.53
N VAL A 320 -9.06 -20.17 -42.67
CA VAL A 320 -8.25 -20.22 -41.43
C VAL A 320 -7.11 -21.25 -41.47
N SER A 321 -7.16 -22.17 -42.43
CA SER A 321 -6.13 -23.18 -42.69
C SER A 321 -4.76 -22.56 -42.99
N GLN A 322 -4.73 -21.44 -43.70
CA GLN A 322 -3.53 -20.71 -44.14
C GLN A 322 -2.61 -20.28 -42.97
N TYR A 323 -3.12 -20.15 -41.75
CA TYR A 323 -2.37 -19.73 -40.57
C TYR A 323 -2.53 -20.70 -39.38
N GLY A 324 -3.08 -21.89 -39.59
CA GLY A 324 -3.28 -22.89 -38.53
C GLY A 324 -4.25 -22.47 -37.42
N GLY A 325 -5.22 -21.62 -37.75
CA GLY A 325 -6.29 -21.21 -36.84
C GLY A 325 -7.55 -22.06 -36.93
N THR A 326 -8.47 -21.85 -36.00
CA THR A 326 -9.82 -22.42 -36.02
C THR A 326 -10.88 -21.32 -35.94
N LYS A 327 -11.98 -21.53 -36.65
CA LYS A 327 -13.22 -20.75 -36.60
C LYS A 327 -14.37 -21.58 -36.02
N ALA A 328 -15.14 -20.97 -35.12
CA ALA A 328 -16.26 -21.57 -34.41
C ALA A 328 -17.37 -20.55 -34.15
N ILE A 329 -18.64 -20.99 -34.14
CA ILE A 329 -19.74 -20.16 -33.61
C ILE A 329 -19.91 -20.42 -32.12
N VAL A 330 -20.30 -19.38 -31.38
CA VAL A 330 -20.49 -19.41 -29.93
C VAL A 330 -21.81 -18.71 -29.60
N ILE A 331 -22.81 -19.49 -29.20
CA ILE A 331 -24.08 -18.98 -28.69
C ILE A 331 -23.98 -18.91 -27.17
N SER A 332 -24.28 -17.76 -26.58
CA SER A 332 -24.16 -17.56 -25.12
C SER A 332 -25.26 -16.66 -24.59
N THR A 333 -25.77 -16.98 -23.40
CA THR A 333 -26.42 -15.97 -22.54
C THR A 333 -25.35 -15.13 -21.82
N VAL A 334 -25.77 -14.15 -21.01
CA VAL A 334 -24.88 -13.40 -20.12
C VAL A 334 -25.44 -13.32 -18.70
N SER A 335 -24.60 -12.89 -17.78
CA SER A 335 -24.93 -12.58 -16.39
C SER A 335 -24.37 -11.19 -16.03
N TRP A 336 -24.63 -10.71 -14.82
CA TRP A 336 -24.07 -9.44 -14.32
C TRP A 336 -22.53 -9.41 -14.24
N ILE A 337 -21.87 -10.58 -14.19
CA ILE A 337 -20.41 -10.75 -14.26
C ILE A 337 -19.91 -10.93 -15.72
N GLY A 338 -20.83 -10.96 -16.70
CA GLY A 338 -20.56 -11.19 -18.12
C GLY A 338 -20.78 -12.64 -18.54
N GLY A 339 -19.89 -13.14 -19.40
CA GLY A 339 -19.94 -14.52 -19.94
C GLY A 339 -19.46 -15.60 -18.97
N LYS A 340 -19.46 -16.85 -19.43
CA LYS A 340 -19.18 -18.03 -18.59
C LYS A 340 -17.69 -18.20 -18.24
N ASN A 341 -17.22 -17.50 -17.20
CA ASN A 341 -15.86 -17.65 -16.67
C ASN A 341 -15.83 -17.80 -15.13
N PRO A 342 -15.70 -19.02 -14.58
CA PRO A 342 -15.67 -19.25 -13.14
C PRO A 342 -14.29 -18.97 -12.50
N PHE A 343 -13.24 -18.64 -13.28
CA PHE A 343 -11.88 -18.47 -12.78
C PHE A 343 -11.78 -17.44 -11.65
N LEU A 344 -12.45 -16.28 -11.79
CA LEU A 344 -12.39 -15.21 -10.80
C LEU A 344 -12.97 -15.66 -9.45
N GLY A 345 -14.09 -16.37 -9.46
CA GLY A 345 -14.70 -16.91 -8.25
C GLY A 345 -13.83 -18.00 -7.59
N TRP A 346 -13.24 -18.90 -8.38
CA TRP A 346 -12.29 -19.89 -7.87
C TRP A 346 -11.01 -19.26 -7.28
N ALA A 347 -10.51 -18.16 -7.86
CA ALA A 347 -9.38 -17.42 -7.30
C ALA A 347 -9.70 -16.84 -5.90
N TYR A 348 -10.89 -16.25 -5.71
CA TYR A 348 -11.35 -15.79 -4.40
C TYR A 348 -11.50 -16.94 -3.39
N ILE A 349 -12.03 -18.10 -3.81
CA ILE A 349 -12.11 -19.29 -2.94
C ILE A 349 -10.73 -19.83 -2.59
N ALA A 350 -9.79 -19.90 -3.54
CA ALA A 350 -8.42 -20.36 -3.28
C ALA A 350 -7.68 -19.45 -2.29
N VAL A 351 -7.85 -18.13 -2.42
CA VAL A 351 -7.29 -17.15 -1.46
C VAL A 351 -7.96 -17.27 -0.08
N ALA A 352 -9.29 -17.41 -0.03
CA ALA A 352 -10.01 -17.64 1.23
C ALA A 352 -9.57 -18.94 1.92
N ALA A 353 -9.43 -20.03 1.17
CA ALA A 353 -8.95 -21.32 1.64
C ALA A 353 -7.51 -21.21 2.16
N LEU A 354 -6.61 -20.49 1.48
CA LEU A 354 -5.25 -20.24 1.95
C LEU A 354 -5.24 -19.48 3.29
N PHE A 355 -6.04 -18.42 3.43
CA PHE A 355 -6.14 -17.68 4.69
C PHE A 355 -6.71 -18.54 5.85
N VAL A 356 -7.72 -19.35 5.57
CA VAL A 356 -8.28 -20.30 6.55
C VAL A 356 -7.26 -21.40 6.91
N LEU A 357 -6.54 -21.96 5.94
CA LEU A 357 -5.48 -22.96 6.16
C LEU A 357 -4.32 -22.40 6.98
N LEU A 358 -3.89 -21.16 6.74
CA LEU A 358 -2.88 -20.47 7.56
C LEU A 358 -3.40 -20.21 8.99
N GLY A 359 -4.69 -19.90 9.16
CA GLY A 359 -5.35 -19.84 10.46
C GLY A 359 -5.38 -21.19 11.20
N ILE A 360 -5.70 -22.27 10.50
CA ILE A 360 -5.73 -23.64 11.04
C ILE A 360 -4.32 -24.13 11.38
N ALA A 361 -3.33 -23.90 10.51
CA ALA A 361 -1.93 -24.21 10.80
C ALA A 361 -1.44 -23.43 12.04
N GLY A 362 -1.68 -22.11 12.10
CA GLY A 362 -1.27 -21.28 13.24
C GLY A 362 -1.98 -21.62 14.56
N THR A 363 -3.22 -22.11 14.53
CA THR A 363 -3.88 -22.67 15.72
C THR A 363 -3.29 -24.04 16.12
N LYS A 364 -2.97 -24.91 15.16
CA LYS A 364 -2.39 -26.25 15.40
C LYS A 364 -0.97 -26.18 15.96
N THR A 365 -0.09 -25.36 15.40
CA THR A 365 1.29 -25.16 15.89
C THR A 365 1.27 -24.67 17.34
N ARG A 366 0.44 -23.65 17.64
CA ARG A 366 0.28 -23.14 19.01
C ARG A 366 -0.26 -24.19 19.99
N ARG A 367 -1.09 -25.14 19.54
CA ARG A 367 -1.58 -26.24 20.39
C ARG A 367 -0.48 -27.27 20.66
N TYR A 368 0.42 -27.51 19.71
CA TYR A 368 1.63 -28.31 19.91
C TYR A 368 2.60 -27.66 20.89
N GLU A 369 2.89 -26.36 20.75
CA GLU A 369 3.75 -25.62 21.69
C GLU A 369 3.21 -25.68 23.13
N HIS A 370 1.90 -25.46 23.32
CA HIS A 370 1.27 -25.59 24.63
C HIS A 370 1.42 -27.01 25.22
N ALA A 371 1.16 -28.07 24.44
CA ALA A 371 1.28 -29.45 24.90
C ALA A 371 2.73 -29.83 25.29
N ILE A 372 3.72 -29.32 24.55
CA ILE A 372 5.15 -29.53 24.89
C ILE A 372 5.48 -28.86 26.22
N VAL A 373 5.06 -27.60 26.45
CA VAL A 373 5.27 -26.89 27.73
C VAL A 373 4.57 -27.62 28.89
N GLU A 374 3.34 -28.08 28.68
CA GLU A 374 2.54 -28.81 29.68
C GLU A 374 3.18 -30.16 30.05
N SER A 375 3.69 -30.92 29.07
CA SER A 375 4.48 -32.14 29.31
C SER A 375 5.82 -31.86 30.01
N THR A 376 6.40 -30.68 29.83
CA THR A 376 7.68 -30.30 30.45
C THR A 376 7.49 -29.90 31.91
N CYS A 377 6.47 -29.10 32.26
CA CYS A 377 6.16 -28.76 33.65
C CYS A 377 5.69 -29.97 34.48
N THR A 378 4.98 -30.93 33.88
CA THR A 378 4.55 -32.15 34.59
C THR A 378 5.71 -33.10 34.88
N GLY A 379 6.68 -33.21 33.96
CA GLY A 379 7.94 -33.93 34.19
C GLY A 379 8.77 -33.33 35.35
N THR A 380 8.97 -32.02 35.37
CA THR A 380 9.75 -31.35 36.43
C THR A 380 9.08 -31.37 37.81
N MET A 381 7.74 -31.27 37.88
CA MET A 381 7.01 -31.49 39.14
C MET A 381 7.21 -32.91 39.70
N SER A 382 7.25 -33.93 38.83
CA SER A 382 7.45 -35.32 39.27
C SER A 382 8.83 -35.53 39.92
N GLU A 383 9.91 -34.95 39.34
CA GLU A 383 11.22 -34.93 40.01
C GLU A 383 11.17 -34.21 41.36
N LEU A 384 10.51 -33.05 41.45
CA LEU A 384 10.45 -32.25 42.67
C LEU A 384 9.72 -32.97 43.82
N VAL A 385 8.65 -33.71 43.52
CA VAL A 385 7.94 -34.52 44.52
C VAL A 385 8.81 -35.68 45.00
N LEU A 386 9.49 -36.38 44.09
CA LEU A 386 10.40 -37.48 44.44
C LEU A 386 11.56 -36.98 45.32
N TYR A 387 12.20 -35.88 44.93
CA TYR A 387 13.29 -35.23 45.68
C TYR A 387 12.86 -34.80 47.10
N ASN A 388 11.67 -34.19 47.24
CA ASN A 388 11.15 -33.81 48.55
C ASN A 388 10.73 -35.02 49.41
N SER A 389 10.31 -36.14 48.80
CA SER A 389 10.02 -37.38 49.53
C SER A 389 11.30 -38.00 50.12
N LEU A 390 12.39 -38.02 49.35
CA LEU A 390 13.71 -38.50 49.78
C LEU A 390 14.29 -37.59 50.87
N ARG A 391 14.22 -36.25 50.68
CA ARG A 391 14.68 -35.26 51.65
C ARG A 391 13.96 -35.34 53.00
N ARG A 392 12.69 -35.79 53.03
CA ARG A 392 11.94 -36.04 54.28
C ARG A 392 12.37 -37.33 55.00
N ARG A 393 12.91 -38.33 54.31
CA ARG A 393 13.41 -39.58 54.91
C ARG A 393 14.87 -39.47 55.42
N GLY A 394 15.64 -38.49 54.96
CA GLY A 394 17.07 -38.35 55.26
C GLY A 394 17.45 -37.70 56.60
N LYS A 395 16.51 -37.17 57.39
CA LYS A 395 16.82 -36.52 58.68
C LYS A 395 16.92 -37.52 59.85
N ASN A 396 17.94 -38.38 59.85
CA ASN A 396 18.52 -38.97 61.08
C ASN A 396 19.78 -39.81 60.80
N ARG A 397 20.94 -39.14 60.65
CA ARG A 397 22.30 -39.57 61.08
C ARG A 397 23.33 -38.51 60.66
N ALA A 398 24.36 -38.34 61.46
CA ALA A 398 25.57 -37.61 61.08
C ALA A 398 26.54 -38.57 60.35
N TRP A 399 27.36 -38.03 59.45
CA TRP A 399 28.72 -38.49 59.09
C TRP A 399 29.40 -37.35 58.31
N GLY A 400 30.73 -37.32 58.29
CA GLY A 400 31.53 -36.29 57.59
C GLY A 400 32.54 -36.86 56.59
N SER A 401 33.58 -36.09 56.31
CA SER A 401 34.71 -36.35 55.38
C SER A 401 34.48 -36.11 53.88
N ASP A 402 35.59 -35.98 53.15
CA ASP A 402 35.73 -35.42 51.81
C ASP A 402 35.21 -36.27 50.64
N SER A 403 34.79 -35.61 49.57
CA SER A 403 35.27 -35.91 48.21
C SER A 403 34.82 -34.85 47.18
N ARG A 404 35.65 -34.59 46.17
CA ARG A 404 35.33 -33.67 45.07
C ARG A 404 34.59 -34.39 43.95
N ALA A 405 33.46 -33.85 43.52
CA ALA A 405 32.76 -34.21 42.28
C ALA A 405 32.26 -32.94 41.54
N SER A 406 31.95 -33.07 40.26
CA SER A 406 31.90 -31.94 39.31
C SER A 406 30.51 -31.44 38.91
N ASP A 407 30.42 -30.13 38.65
CA ASP A 407 29.62 -29.51 37.56
C ASP A 407 28.07 -29.67 37.57
N ARG A 408 27.32 -28.61 37.93
CA ARG A 408 26.48 -27.82 36.98
C ARG A 408 25.63 -26.67 37.56
N ARG A 409 25.42 -25.70 36.67
CA ARG A 409 24.70 -24.40 36.68
C ARG A 409 23.30 -24.39 37.34
N PRO A 410 22.77 -23.22 37.77
CA PRO A 410 21.55 -23.11 38.59
C PRO A 410 20.23 -23.38 37.84
N ARG A 411 19.44 -24.35 38.33
CA ARG A 411 18.00 -24.53 38.02
C ARG A 411 17.16 -23.42 38.69
N ALA A 412 17.19 -22.19 38.17
CA ALA A 412 16.49 -21.04 38.77
C ALA A 412 15.33 -20.45 37.94
N SER A 413 15.34 -20.59 36.61
CA SER A 413 14.36 -19.93 35.72
C SER A 413 13.05 -20.71 35.49
N LEU A 414 13.10 -22.04 35.48
CA LEU A 414 11.94 -22.90 35.20
C LEU A 414 10.93 -22.93 36.36
N ASP A 415 11.39 -22.72 37.59
CA ASP A 415 10.60 -22.82 38.81
C ASP A 415 9.57 -21.68 38.96
N MET A 416 9.67 -20.64 38.11
CA MET A 416 8.77 -19.48 38.10
C MET A 416 7.61 -19.61 37.10
N GLU A 417 7.77 -20.35 36.00
CA GLU A 417 6.71 -20.51 34.99
C GLU A 417 5.61 -21.49 35.46
N CYS A 418 5.98 -22.66 35.99
CA CYS A 418 4.97 -23.63 36.46
C CYS A 418 4.19 -23.12 37.70
N LYS A 419 4.79 -22.23 38.53
CA LYS A 419 4.14 -21.62 39.71
C LYS A 419 2.99 -20.65 39.38
N GLN A 420 2.82 -20.27 38.11
CA GLN A 420 1.78 -19.30 37.72
C GLN A 420 0.40 -19.93 37.50
N PHE A 421 0.26 -21.26 37.58
CA PHE A 421 -1.02 -21.97 37.47
C PHE A 421 -1.84 -22.04 38.77
N ASP A 422 -1.21 -21.98 39.96
CA ASP A 422 -1.85 -22.19 41.28
C ASP A 422 -2.73 -21.02 41.78
N ARG A 423 -3.21 -20.12 40.91
CA ARG A 423 -4.05 -18.97 41.31
C ARG A 423 -5.29 -18.78 40.44
N VAL A 424 -6.24 -19.70 40.61
CA VAL A 424 -7.66 -19.51 40.22
C VAL A 424 -8.55 -19.78 41.44
N PRO A 425 -9.16 -18.75 42.07
CA PRO A 425 -10.14 -18.97 43.12
C PRO A 425 -11.47 -19.47 42.51
N GLY A 426 -12.06 -20.53 43.09
CA GLY A 426 -13.41 -20.97 42.71
C GLY A 426 -13.58 -22.41 42.21
N ARG A 427 -12.82 -23.38 42.74
CA ARG A 427 -13.24 -24.79 42.78
C ARG A 427 -12.96 -25.40 44.15
N THR A 428 -13.91 -26.15 44.69
CA THR A 428 -13.75 -26.98 45.88
C THR A 428 -12.86 -28.19 45.56
N PRO A 429 -12.15 -28.77 46.55
CA PRO A 429 -11.27 -29.91 46.32
C PRO A 429 -12.09 -31.19 46.08
N ILE A 430 -12.06 -31.69 44.84
CA ILE A 430 -12.49 -33.06 44.54
C ILE A 430 -11.41 -34.02 45.05
N GLY A 431 -11.84 -35.05 45.79
CA GLY A 431 -10.94 -36.00 46.44
C GLY A 431 -10.10 -36.84 45.47
N SER A 432 -8.96 -37.31 45.96
CA SER A 432 -8.00 -38.11 45.19
C SER A 432 -8.48 -39.55 44.93
N ALA A 433 -9.37 -39.71 43.95
CA ALA A 433 -9.85 -41.01 43.49
C ALA A 433 -9.91 -41.14 41.95
N ASP A 434 -10.40 -40.10 41.26
CA ASP A 434 -11.08 -40.28 39.97
C ASP A 434 -10.23 -40.05 38.70
N ILE A 435 -8.92 -40.36 38.77
CA ILE A 435 -8.01 -40.29 37.60
C ILE A 435 -7.82 -41.67 36.94
N ARG A 436 -8.44 -42.74 37.50
CA ARG A 436 -8.31 -44.12 36.99
C ARG A 436 -9.45 -44.57 36.06
N ALA A 437 -10.49 -43.77 35.84
CA ALA A 437 -11.67 -44.15 35.05
C ALA A 437 -11.56 -43.83 33.53
N THR A 438 -10.95 -42.70 33.17
CA THR A 438 -11.09 -42.09 31.83
C THR A 438 -10.36 -42.83 30.69
N TYR A 439 -9.55 -43.84 30.98
CA TYR A 439 -8.84 -44.63 29.96
C TYR A 439 -9.68 -45.78 29.35
N SER A 440 -10.89 -46.05 29.86
CA SER A 440 -11.70 -47.22 29.46
C SER A 440 -12.83 -46.93 28.44
N ILE A 441 -12.88 -45.74 27.82
CA ILE A 441 -14.01 -45.30 26.97
C ILE A 441 -13.68 -45.22 25.46
N LEU A 442 -12.41 -45.33 25.07
CA LEU A 442 -11.97 -45.33 23.66
C LEU A 442 -11.28 -46.65 23.30
N GLY A 443 -12.05 -47.74 23.33
CA GLY A 443 -11.55 -49.10 23.13
C GLY A 443 -10.93 -49.35 21.75
N LEU A 444 -9.60 -49.33 21.69
CA LEU A 444 -8.80 -49.80 20.57
C LEU A 444 -7.70 -50.71 21.11
N THR A 445 -7.74 -51.99 20.73
CA THR A 445 -6.83 -53.05 21.20
C THR A 445 -5.51 -53.08 20.42
N GLN A 446 -4.51 -53.75 20.99
CA GLN A 446 -3.19 -53.97 20.37
C GLN A 446 -3.22 -55.02 19.24
N GLN A 447 -2.07 -55.13 18.57
CA GLN A 447 -1.66 -56.12 17.55
C GLN A 447 -2.04 -55.76 16.11
N SER A 448 -1.19 -56.01 15.10
CA SER A 448 0.26 -56.28 15.12
C SER A 448 0.88 -56.06 13.74
N LEU A 449 2.20 -55.84 13.67
CA LEU A 449 3.01 -56.30 12.54
C LEU A 449 4.48 -56.45 12.94
N LYS A 450 5.02 -57.66 12.75
CA LYS A 450 6.43 -58.01 13.01
C LYS A 450 7.28 -57.62 11.81
N LEU A 451 8.52 -57.20 12.05
CA LEU A 451 9.66 -57.51 11.16
C LEU A 451 10.92 -57.77 12.02
N SER A 452 11.86 -58.56 11.49
CA SER A 452 13.02 -59.12 12.21
C SER A 452 14.21 -59.32 11.26
N PRO A 453 15.44 -59.63 11.75
CA PRO A 453 16.63 -58.93 11.26
C PRO A 453 17.67 -59.78 10.52
N ARG A 454 18.68 -59.11 9.92
CA ARG A 454 19.97 -59.60 9.39
C ARG A 454 20.99 -58.46 9.53
N SER A 455 22.08 -58.55 10.31
CA SER A 455 23.37 -59.29 10.13
C SER A 455 24.35 -58.61 9.15
N ALA A 456 25.68 -58.51 9.36
CA ALA A 456 26.53 -58.70 10.56
C ALA A 456 27.99 -58.21 10.29
N ASP A 457 28.75 -57.90 11.35
CA ASP A 457 30.23 -57.92 11.52
C ASP A 457 31.23 -57.05 10.71
N ARG A 458 32.43 -56.91 11.34
CA ARG A 458 33.77 -56.50 10.79
C ARG A 458 33.96 -55.00 10.45
N ILE A 459 35.14 -54.34 10.63
CA ILE A 459 36.53 -54.68 11.05
C ILE A 459 37.04 -53.72 12.16
N SER A 460 38.15 -54.09 12.82
CA SER A 460 38.82 -53.47 13.97
C SER A 460 39.89 -52.38 13.71
N ASN A 461 40.26 -51.66 14.79
CA ASN A 461 41.65 -51.31 15.20
C ASN A 461 42.35 -50.04 14.61
N ARG A 462 42.66 -49.06 15.49
CA ARG A 462 44.04 -48.58 15.77
C ARG A 462 44.10 -47.62 17.00
N SER A 463 45.31 -47.33 17.49
CA SER A 463 45.58 -46.84 18.85
C SER A 463 46.66 -45.74 18.96
N ASN A 464 46.60 -44.96 20.06
CA ASN A 464 47.64 -44.05 20.59
C ASN A 464 47.97 -42.80 19.71
N VAL A 465 48.51 -41.67 20.19
CA VAL A 465 49.74 -41.48 20.99
C VAL A 465 49.80 -40.11 21.75
N ARG A 466 50.17 -40.18 23.04
CA ARG A 466 50.91 -39.22 23.94
C ARG A 466 50.46 -37.78 24.27
N TYR A 467 50.78 -37.42 25.52
CA TYR A 467 50.82 -36.08 26.16
C TYR A 467 52.21 -35.42 26.05
N VAL A 468 52.28 -34.11 26.34
CA VAL A 468 53.45 -33.38 26.92
C VAL A 468 52.95 -32.46 28.07
N HIS A 469 53.81 -31.96 28.97
CA HIS A 469 53.45 -31.68 30.38
C HIS A 469 54.08 -30.40 31.00
N LYS A 470 53.24 -29.55 31.66
CA LYS A 470 53.58 -28.65 32.82
C LYS A 470 54.65 -27.52 32.60
N PRO A 471 55.08 -26.70 33.60
CA PRO A 471 54.60 -26.44 35.00
C PRO A 471 54.48 -24.94 35.49
N HIS A 472 53.72 -24.71 36.60
CA HIS A 472 53.85 -23.68 37.70
C HIS A 472 54.05 -22.15 37.37
N SER A 473 53.95 -21.14 38.26
CA SER A 473 53.85 -20.91 39.75
C SER A 473 53.03 -19.60 40.00
N SER A 474 52.12 -19.37 40.97
CA SER A 474 52.03 -19.50 42.45
C SER A 474 52.40 -18.21 43.26
N TRP A 475 51.89 -18.10 44.51
CA TRP A 475 51.99 -16.97 45.50
C TRP A 475 51.06 -15.74 45.29
N SER A 476 50.58 -14.97 46.30
CA SER A 476 49.83 -15.31 47.55
C SER A 476 49.49 -14.07 48.44
N THR A 477 48.20 -13.84 48.78
CA THR A 477 47.64 -13.36 50.11
C THR A 477 48.17 -12.04 50.77
N PRO A 478 47.50 -11.42 51.81
CA PRO A 478 46.46 -11.93 52.72
C PRO A 478 45.28 -10.95 53.06
N THR A 479 44.61 -11.29 54.18
CA THR A 479 43.55 -10.63 55.01
C THR A 479 43.75 -9.11 55.30
N LEU A 480 42.89 -8.31 55.96
CA LEU A 480 41.88 -8.42 57.07
C LEU A 480 40.71 -7.41 56.81
N VAL A 481 39.57 -7.20 57.54
CA VAL A 481 38.80 -7.79 58.68
C VAL A 481 37.33 -7.26 58.65
N HIS A 482 36.39 -7.79 59.45
CA HIS A 482 35.05 -7.21 59.72
C HIS A 482 34.98 -6.46 61.07
N PRO A 483 34.25 -5.33 61.13
CA PRO A 483 32.91 -5.28 61.79
C PRO A 483 31.88 -4.51 60.92
N ALA A 484 30.61 -4.27 61.26
CA ALA A 484 29.58 -4.96 62.08
C ALA A 484 28.19 -4.34 61.76
N ARG A 485 27.09 -4.73 62.45
CA ARG A 485 25.79 -4.01 62.48
C ARG A 485 25.17 -4.03 63.88
N VAL A 486 24.45 -2.96 64.24
CA VAL A 486 23.68 -2.82 65.49
C VAL A 486 22.19 -3.09 65.23
N HIS A 487 21.40 -3.38 66.28
CA HIS A 487 20.09 -4.04 66.21
C HIS A 487 18.94 -3.25 66.88
N LEU A 488 17.72 -3.36 66.31
CA LEU A 488 16.39 -3.30 66.99
C LEU A 488 15.92 -1.93 67.55
N PRO A 489 14.63 -1.76 67.94
CA PRO A 489 13.35 -2.39 67.50
C PRO A 489 12.25 -1.32 67.17
N PRO A 490 10.95 -1.67 66.94
CA PRO A 490 9.91 -0.73 66.49
C PRO A 490 8.76 -0.46 67.50
N SER A 491 8.07 0.70 67.38
CA SER A 491 6.60 0.83 67.55
C SER A 491 6.10 2.25 67.28
N LEU A 492 4.92 2.38 66.63
CA LEU A 492 3.74 3.13 67.09
C LEU A 492 2.66 3.25 66.00
N THR A 493 1.39 3.25 66.42
CA THR A 493 0.20 3.25 65.54
C THR A 493 -0.75 4.38 65.90
N PHE A 494 -1.29 5.11 64.90
CA PHE A 494 -2.48 5.92 65.06
C PHE A 494 -3.37 5.89 63.80
N PHE A 495 -4.68 5.77 64.03
CA PHE A 495 -5.80 5.96 63.10
C PHE A 495 -6.43 7.36 63.36
N PRO A 496 -7.42 7.90 62.60
CA PRO A 496 -8.33 7.22 61.68
C PRO A 496 -8.53 7.87 60.29
N ALA A 497 -9.50 7.31 59.54
CA ALA A 497 -9.78 7.55 58.13
C ALA A 497 -10.39 8.93 57.79
N LEU A 498 -10.22 9.31 56.52
CA LEU A 498 -11.24 10.03 55.74
C LEU A 498 -11.67 9.17 54.55
N ASN A 499 -12.96 9.23 54.20
CA ASN A 499 -13.62 8.30 53.30
C ASN A 499 -13.87 8.94 51.92
N ASP A 500 -13.10 8.56 50.90
CA ASP A 500 -13.36 8.91 49.50
C ASP A 500 -13.64 7.63 48.68
N THR A 501 -14.84 7.54 48.11
CA THR A 501 -15.41 6.34 47.51
C THR A 501 -14.93 6.04 46.09
N ASN A 502 -13.95 6.79 45.58
CA ASN A 502 -13.45 6.67 44.20
C ASN A 502 -12.46 5.52 43.92
N GLY A 503 -11.99 4.79 44.94
CA GLY A 503 -10.94 3.77 44.80
C GLY A 503 -11.23 2.63 43.81
N ARG A 504 -12.50 2.26 43.59
CA ARG A 504 -12.88 1.09 42.76
C ARG A 504 -12.66 1.25 41.25
N LEU A 505 -12.27 2.41 40.74
CA LEU A 505 -12.02 2.59 39.30
C LEU A 505 -10.62 2.15 38.85
N PHE A 506 -9.61 2.12 39.74
CA PHE A 506 -8.21 1.99 39.34
C PHE A 506 -7.79 0.56 38.98
N ASP A 507 -8.21 -0.45 39.74
CA ASP A 507 -7.77 -1.85 39.53
C ASP A 507 -8.18 -2.42 38.16
N THR A 508 -9.32 -1.97 37.61
CA THR A 508 -9.84 -2.47 36.33
C THR A 508 -9.02 -2.01 35.10
N MET A 509 -8.25 -0.93 35.21
CA MET A 509 -7.42 -0.41 34.10
C MET A 509 -6.16 -1.26 33.81
N SER A 510 -5.84 -2.25 34.64
CA SER A 510 -4.65 -3.10 34.52
C SER A 510 -4.80 -4.26 33.52
N THR A 511 -6.00 -4.52 33.00
CA THR A 511 -6.28 -5.70 32.16
C THR A 511 -5.88 -5.48 30.69
N PRO A 512 -5.00 -6.32 30.10
CA PRO A 512 -4.63 -6.17 28.69
C PRO A 512 -5.79 -6.49 27.74
N PHE A 513 -5.89 -5.74 26.64
CA PHE A 513 -6.87 -5.92 25.55
C PHE A 513 -7.04 -7.39 25.10
N TRP A 514 -5.96 -8.18 25.15
CA TRP A 514 -5.90 -9.59 24.73
C TRP A 514 -6.44 -10.61 25.77
N LYS A 515 -6.90 -10.15 26.94
CA LYS A 515 -7.64 -10.96 27.92
C LYS A 515 -9.16 -10.85 27.71
N ASP A 516 -9.68 -9.66 27.42
CA ASP A 516 -11.07 -9.45 26.98
C ASP A 516 -11.14 -8.36 25.88
N PRO A 517 -11.43 -8.73 24.61
CA PRO A 517 -11.57 -7.77 23.53
C PRO A 517 -12.72 -6.76 23.73
N LYS A 518 -13.77 -7.10 24.51
CA LYS A 518 -14.88 -6.19 24.81
C LYS A 518 -14.45 -5.12 25.82
N ALA A 519 -13.78 -5.48 26.91
CA ALA A 519 -13.13 -4.53 27.81
C ALA A 519 -12.05 -3.70 27.10
N GLY A 520 -11.24 -4.33 26.25
CA GLY A 520 -10.21 -3.65 25.45
C GLY A 520 -10.80 -2.62 24.48
N THR A 521 -11.87 -2.95 23.77
CA THR A 521 -12.59 -2.01 22.88
C THR A 521 -13.25 -0.89 23.69
N LYS A 522 -13.88 -1.20 24.83
CA LYS A 522 -14.38 -0.19 25.78
C LYS A 522 -13.26 0.74 26.27
N SER A 523 -12.06 0.22 26.53
CA SER A 523 -10.89 1.01 26.96
C SER A 523 -10.41 1.99 25.88
N ILE A 524 -10.36 1.56 24.62
CA ILE A 524 -10.04 2.46 23.50
C ILE A 524 -11.12 3.55 23.35
N ILE A 525 -12.40 3.18 23.37
CA ILE A 525 -13.52 4.13 23.29
C ILE A 525 -13.52 5.11 24.47
N ALA A 526 -13.19 4.63 25.68
CA ALA A 526 -13.04 5.47 26.87
C ALA A 526 -11.89 6.49 26.70
N GLY A 527 -10.71 6.07 26.24
CA GLY A 527 -9.59 6.97 25.99
C GLY A 527 -9.83 7.99 24.85
N VAL A 528 -10.65 7.63 23.84
CA VAL A 528 -11.13 8.59 22.83
C VAL A 528 -12.13 9.58 23.43
N ARG A 529 -13.04 9.13 24.31
CA ARG A 529 -14.00 9.98 25.02
C ARG A 529 -13.31 10.93 26.01
N GLU A 530 -12.27 10.46 26.70
CA GLU A 530 -11.45 11.21 27.65
C GLU A 530 -10.64 12.32 26.97
N HIS A 531 -10.01 12.02 25.82
CA HIS A 531 -9.17 12.97 25.09
C HIS A 531 -9.86 13.56 23.84
N LYS A 532 -11.20 13.62 23.85
CA LYS A 532 -12.04 13.97 22.69
C LYS A 532 -11.60 15.26 21.98
N TYR A 533 -11.24 16.31 22.73
CA TYR A 533 -10.82 17.60 22.16
C TYR A 533 -9.47 17.52 21.44
N ALA A 534 -8.54 16.69 21.92
CA ALA A 534 -7.26 16.47 21.26
C ALA A 534 -7.41 15.66 19.96
N TYR A 535 -8.32 14.67 19.93
CA TYR A 535 -8.67 13.97 18.68
C TYR A 535 -9.35 14.91 17.67
N ILE A 536 -10.30 15.75 18.11
CA ILE A 536 -10.98 16.74 17.26
C ILE A 536 -9.98 17.75 16.68
N MET A 537 -9.10 18.34 17.51
CA MET A 537 -8.04 19.26 17.08
C MET A 537 -7.14 18.62 16.02
N ALA A 538 -6.65 17.41 16.27
CA ALA A 538 -5.76 16.72 15.36
C ALA A 538 -6.48 16.32 14.06
N ALA A 539 -7.78 15.99 14.10
CA ALA A 539 -8.55 15.65 12.90
C ALA A 539 -8.71 16.87 11.98
N TRP A 540 -9.07 18.04 12.53
CA TRP A 540 -9.15 19.29 11.75
C TRP A 540 -7.80 19.70 11.16
N ALA A 541 -6.71 19.62 11.95
CA ALA A 541 -5.37 19.93 11.47
C ALA A 541 -4.90 18.94 10.38
N SER A 542 -5.25 17.66 10.51
CA SER A 542 -4.85 16.60 9.56
C SER A 542 -5.49 16.75 8.16
N MET A 543 -6.54 17.56 8.00
CA MET A 543 -7.15 17.83 6.69
C MET A 543 -6.20 18.50 5.69
N GLY A 544 -5.14 19.17 6.15
CA GLY A 544 -4.08 19.66 5.27
C GLY A 544 -3.15 18.56 4.72
N GLY A 545 -3.18 17.37 5.33
CA GLY A 545 -2.67 16.16 4.68
C GLY A 545 -3.58 15.72 3.53
N MET A 546 -4.91 15.82 3.71
CA MET A 546 -5.87 15.39 2.69
C MET A 546 -5.78 16.21 1.40
N TYR A 547 -5.67 17.54 1.44
CA TYR A 547 -5.54 18.31 0.18
C TYR A 547 -4.18 18.12 -0.52
N PHE A 548 -3.11 17.81 0.22
CA PHE A 548 -1.83 17.40 -0.37
C PHE A 548 -1.95 16.06 -1.10
N GLY A 549 -2.52 15.05 -0.42
CA GLY A 549 -2.79 13.75 -1.03
C GLY A 549 -3.74 13.86 -2.23
N TRP A 550 -4.72 14.76 -2.15
CA TRP A 550 -5.65 15.04 -3.25
C TRP A 550 -4.89 15.44 -4.51
N ASP A 551 -4.13 16.54 -4.52
CA ASP A 551 -3.35 16.98 -5.69
C ASP A 551 -2.45 15.87 -6.25
N SER A 552 -1.78 15.15 -5.35
CA SER A 552 -0.82 14.08 -5.68
C SER A 552 -1.46 12.92 -6.46
N GLY A 553 -2.70 12.53 -6.14
CA GLY A 553 -3.48 11.53 -6.91
C GLY A 553 -4.30 12.13 -8.06
N LEU A 554 -4.61 13.43 -8.01
CA LEU A 554 -5.46 14.10 -8.99
C LEU A 554 -4.71 14.34 -10.30
N ILE A 555 -3.51 14.92 -10.22
CA ILE A 555 -2.79 15.48 -11.38
C ILE A 555 -2.43 14.43 -12.43
N GLY A 556 -2.17 13.18 -12.01
CA GLY A 556 -1.87 12.06 -12.91
C GLY A 556 -3.02 11.68 -13.85
N GLY A 557 -4.25 11.71 -13.34
CA GLY A 557 -5.45 11.54 -14.17
C GLY A 557 -5.61 12.73 -15.12
N ILE A 558 -5.56 13.95 -14.59
CA ILE A 558 -5.70 15.20 -15.39
C ILE A 558 -4.72 15.24 -16.57
N LEU A 559 -3.44 14.89 -16.37
CA LEU A 559 -2.42 14.88 -17.44
C LEU A 559 -2.66 13.79 -18.51
N SER A 560 -3.51 12.81 -18.20
CA SER A 560 -3.95 11.75 -19.11
C SER A 560 -5.24 12.12 -19.88
N GLU A 561 -5.97 13.17 -19.46
CA GLU A 561 -7.23 13.59 -20.09
C GLU A 561 -7.02 14.34 -21.41
N LYS A 562 -7.81 13.98 -22.44
CA LYS A 562 -7.82 14.69 -23.74
C LYS A 562 -8.24 16.15 -23.58
N ALA A 563 -9.27 16.43 -22.78
CA ALA A 563 -9.72 17.80 -22.48
C ALA A 563 -8.59 18.69 -21.94
N PHE A 564 -7.75 18.15 -21.04
CA PHE A 564 -6.61 18.90 -20.50
C PHE A 564 -5.50 19.04 -21.54
N GLN A 565 -5.14 17.96 -22.23
CA GLN A 565 -4.09 17.97 -23.25
C GLN A 565 -4.38 18.99 -24.35
N ILE A 566 -5.60 19.00 -24.89
CA ILE A 566 -6.06 19.96 -25.91
C ILE A 566 -6.10 21.39 -25.36
N SER A 567 -6.53 21.59 -24.10
CA SER A 567 -6.59 22.92 -23.49
C SER A 567 -5.21 23.59 -23.42
N PHE A 568 -4.18 22.82 -23.05
CA PHE A 568 -2.82 23.33 -22.83
C PHE A 568 -1.82 23.05 -23.98
N GLY A 569 -2.27 22.43 -25.08
CA GLY A 569 -1.45 22.19 -26.27
C GLY A 569 -0.50 20.98 -26.18
N LEU A 570 -0.68 20.09 -25.20
CA LEU A 570 0.12 18.86 -25.07
C LEU A 570 -0.14 17.90 -26.24
N ASP A 571 -1.30 18.00 -26.88
CA ASP A 571 -1.67 17.28 -28.11
C ASP A 571 -0.85 17.71 -29.34
N LYS A 572 -0.14 18.85 -29.25
CA LYS A 572 0.66 19.46 -30.33
C LYS A 572 2.16 19.37 -30.07
N ALA A 573 2.60 18.60 -29.08
CA ALA A 573 4.02 18.45 -28.76
C ALA A 573 4.78 17.75 -29.90
N GLU A 574 5.84 18.39 -30.39
CA GLU A 574 6.61 17.95 -31.57
C GLU A 574 7.32 16.59 -31.39
N SER A 575 7.60 16.21 -30.14
CA SER A 575 8.23 14.92 -29.79
C SER A 575 7.70 14.34 -28.48
N ALA A 576 7.94 13.05 -28.26
CA ALA A 576 7.56 12.35 -27.02
C ALA A 576 8.33 12.89 -25.81
N GLU A 577 9.58 13.29 -26.01
CA GLU A 577 10.46 13.90 -25.01
C GLU A 577 9.98 15.32 -24.65
N ALA A 578 9.51 16.10 -25.63
CA ALA A 578 8.90 17.41 -25.40
C ALA A 578 7.60 17.30 -24.60
N LEU A 579 6.74 16.33 -24.93
CA LEU A 579 5.54 16.01 -24.15
C LEU A 579 5.87 15.57 -22.72
N ALA A 580 6.85 14.70 -22.56
CA ALA A 580 7.32 14.22 -21.26
C ALA A 580 7.88 15.37 -20.40
N ALA A 581 8.74 16.23 -20.96
CA ALA A 581 9.27 17.40 -20.29
C ALA A 581 8.18 18.40 -19.89
N LEU A 582 7.18 18.63 -20.74
CA LEU A 582 6.03 19.49 -20.44
C LEU A 582 5.18 18.94 -19.30
N LYS A 583 4.87 17.62 -19.30
CA LYS A 583 4.19 16.95 -18.18
C LYS A 583 4.99 17.02 -16.87
N GLY A 584 6.30 16.77 -16.94
CA GLY A 584 7.21 16.86 -15.79
C GLY A 584 7.27 18.27 -15.20
N ASN A 585 7.27 19.31 -16.03
CA ASN A 585 7.19 20.71 -15.59
C ASN A 585 5.83 21.02 -14.92
N ILE A 586 4.70 20.59 -15.49
CA ILE A 586 3.35 20.84 -14.93
C ILE A 586 3.18 20.20 -13.54
N VAL A 587 3.66 18.98 -13.33
CA VAL A 587 3.67 18.38 -11.99
C VAL A 587 4.60 19.17 -11.07
N SER A 588 5.89 19.19 -11.40
CA SER A 588 6.98 19.56 -10.47
C SER A 588 6.90 21.00 -9.93
N VAL A 589 6.29 21.94 -10.64
CA VAL A 589 6.12 23.32 -10.17
C VAL A 589 5.38 23.42 -8.83
N LEU A 590 4.50 22.47 -8.49
CA LEU A 590 3.87 22.45 -7.16
C LEU A 590 4.87 22.05 -6.07
N GLN A 591 5.68 21.01 -6.28
CA GLN A 591 6.73 20.61 -5.35
C GLN A 591 7.79 21.70 -5.15
N ALA A 592 8.11 22.48 -6.20
CA ALA A 592 8.95 23.66 -6.08
C ALA A 592 8.33 24.72 -5.15
N GLY A 593 7.02 24.98 -5.28
CA GLY A 593 6.27 25.80 -4.32
C GLY A 593 6.35 25.24 -2.90
N CYS A 594 6.18 23.92 -2.73
CA CYS A 594 6.25 23.25 -1.43
C CYS A 594 7.61 23.39 -0.75
N PHE A 595 8.72 23.40 -1.50
CA PHE A 595 10.05 23.65 -0.97
C PHE A 595 10.15 25.01 -0.26
N PHE A 596 9.70 26.09 -0.91
CA PHE A 596 9.69 27.43 -0.31
C PHE A 596 8.65 27.58 0.81
N GLY A 597 7.49 26.92 0.68
CA GLY A 597 6.50 26.82 1.75
C GLY A 597 7.08 26.18 3.01
N ALA A 598 7.80 25.06 2.86
CA ALA A 598 8.47 24.38 3.97
C ALA A 598 9.62 25.22 4.55
N ALA A 599 10.41 25.88 3.71
CA ALA A 599 11.45 26.81 4.18
C ALA A 599 10.87 27.96 5.04
N SER A 600 9.69 28.48 4.69
CA SER A 600 9.01 29.52 5.48
C SER A 600 8.57 29.08 6.87
N SER A 601 8.51 27.76 7.14
CA SER A 601 8.21 27.22 8.47
C SER A 601 9.31 27.45 9.51
N LEU A 602 10.52 27.85 9.09
CA LEU A 602 11.60 28.32 9.97
C LEU A 602 11.32 29.68 10.64
N TYR A 603 10.28 30.40 10.21
CA TYR A 603 10.04 31.79 10.62
C TYR A 603 8.58 32.12 10.91
N LEU A 604 7.65 31.72 10.05
CA LEU A 604 6.22 32.05 10.22
C LEU A 604 5.59 31.47 11.50
N PRO A 605 5.77 30.18 11.85
CA PRO A 605 5.07 29.56 12.99
C PRO A 605 5.51 30.10 14.36
N ASP A 606 6.76 30.56 14.45
CA ASP A 606 7.31 31.25 15.64
C ASP A 606 6.97 32.75 15.64
N ARG A 607 6.61 33.36 14.50
CA ARG A 607 6.17 34.76 14.39
C ARG A 607 4.68 34.95 14.68
N ILE A 608 3.80 34.16 14.06
CA ILE A 608 2.33 34.37 14.10
C ILE A 608 1.56 33.30 14.87
N GLY A 609 2.21 32.20 15.26
CA GLY A 609 1.59 31.06 15.92
C GLY A 609 1.18 29.95 14.95
N ARG A 610 1.09 28.71 15.45
CA ARG A 610 0.92 27.50 14.64
C ARG A 610 -0.47 27.47 14.00
N ARG A 611 -1.54 27.75 14.77
CA ARG A 611 -2.92 27.85 14.26
C ARG A 611 -3.01 28.89 13.13
N ASN A 612 -2.39 30.04 13.31
CA ASN A 612 -2.48 31.13 12.34
C ASN A 612 -1.63 30.86 11.09
N SER A 613 -0.47 30.20 11.21
CA SER A 613 0.28 29.70 10.05
C SER A 613 -0.50 28.64 9.27
N LEU A 614 -1.30 27.79 9.92
CA LEU A 614 -2.16 26.82 9.24
C LEU A 614 -3.30 27.49 8.46
N LEU A 615 -3.93 28.52 9.03
CA LEU A 615 -4.95 29.32 8.33
C LEU A 615 -4.34 30.08 7.12
N LEU A 616 -3.16 30.70 7.30
CA LEU A 616 -2.43 31.37 6.22
C LEU A 616 -2.03 30.39 5.10
N ALA A 617 -1.52 29.21 5.45
CA ALA A 617 -1.17 28.16 4.50
C ALA A 617 -2.37 27.73 3.63
N THR A 618 -3.53 27.50 4.26
CA THR A 618 -4.75 27.10 3.54
C THR A 618 -5.35 28.24 2.71
N PHE A 619 -5.23 29.50 3.16
CA PHE A 619 -5.60 30.68 2.37
C PHE A 619 -4.74 30.81 1.09
N ILE A 620 -3.41 30.65 1.20
CA ILE A 620 -2.50 30.64 0.05
C ILE A 620 -2.81 29.46 -0.89
N PHE A 621 -3.13 28.28 -0.34
CA PHE A 621 -3.58 27.12 -1.12
C PHE A 621 -4.88 27.38 -1.89
N PHE A 622 -5.85 28.12 -1.32
CA PHE A 622 -7.05 28.53 -2.07
C PHE A 622 -6.72 29.47 -3.23
N ILE A 623 -5.86 30.47 -3.04
CA ILE A 623 -5.44 31.37 -4.13
C ILE A 623 -4.84 30.55 -5.28
N GLY A 624 -3.91 29.65 -4.99
CA GLY A 624 -3.32 28.76 -5.99
C GLY A 624 -4.32 27.83 -6.68
N SER A 625 -5.31 27.31 -5.95
CA SER A 625 -6.35 26.42 -6.48
C SER A 625 -7.39 27.16 -7.33
N ILE A 626 -7.75 28.39 -6.96
CA ILE A 626 -8.63 29.26 -7.74
C ILE A 626 -7.93 29.62 -9.06
N ILE A 627 -6.66 30.04 -9.02
CA ILE A 627 -5.87 30.37 -10.22
C ILE A 627 -5.80 29.18 -11.18
N GLN A 628 -5.53 27.96 -10.68
CA GLN A 628 -5.56 26.73 -11.48
C GLN A 628 -6.94 26.48 -12.11
N SER A 629 -8.02 26.65 -11.34
CA SER A 629 -9.40 26.41 -11.78
C SER A 629 -9.90 27.42 -12.82
N THR A 630 -9.45 28.68 -12.75
CA THR A 630 -9.84 29.77 -13.65
C THR A 630 -8.92 29.96 -14.86
N THR A 631 -7.83 29.20 -14.97
CA THR A 631 -6.92 29.20 -16.13
C THR A 631 -7.68 29.02 -17.46
N LEU A 632 -7.31 29.72 -18.53
CA LEU A 632 -8.00 29.69 -19.84
C LEU A 632 -9.48 30.15 -19.80
N THR A 633 -9.87 30.96 -18.82
CA THR A 633 -11.18 31.63 -18.83
C THR A 633 -11.05 32.99 -19.52
N GLY A 634 -12.05 33.40 -20.31
CA GLY A 634 -12.04 34.69 -20.99
C GLY A 634 -11.18 34.76 -22.27
N GLY A 635 -10.98 33.65 -22.98
CA GLY A 635 -10.37 33.65 -24.32
C GLY A 635 -8.84 33.77 -24.36
N GLN A 636 -8.16 33.49 -23.25
CA GLN A 636 -6.69 33.48 -23.17
C GLN A 636 -6.04 32.49 -24.18
N SER A 637 -4.87 32.86 -24.71
CA SER A 637 -4.02 31.96 -25.50
C SER A 637 -3.47 30.79 -24.64
N GLN A 638 -3.19 29.66 -25.28
CA GLN A 638 -2.73 28.42 -24.62
C GLN A 638 -1.45 28.63 -23.79
N SER A 639 -0.51 29.46 -24.27
CA SER A 639 0.73 29.79 -23.57
C SER A 639 0.49 30.64 -22.31
N ALA A 640 -0.40 31.63 -22.39
CA ALA A 640 -0.80 32.44 -21.24
C ALA A 640 -1.55 31.62 -20.19
N GLY A 641 -2.40 30.69 -20.63
CA GLY A 641 -3.04 29.71 -19.76
C GLY A 641 -2.03 28.80 -19.05
N LEU A 642 -1.07 28.23 -19.78
CA LEU A 642 -0.02 27.39 -19.18
C LEU A 642 0.80 28.16 -18.14
N ALA A 643 1.14 29.43 -18.40
CA ALA A 643 1.79 30.29 -17.42
C ALA A 643 0.92 30.54 -16.18
N GLN A 644 -0.39 30.79 -16.34
CA GLN A 644 -1.33 30.90 -15.23
C GLN A 644 -1.41 29.61 -14.41
N LEU A 645 -1.41 28.44 -15.05
CA LEU A 645 -1.39 27.15 -14.37
C LEU A 645 -0.12 26.98 -13.51
N TYR A 646 1.05 27.31 -14.05
CA TYR A 646 2.32 27.28 -13.29
C TYR A 646 2.29 28.23 -12.08
N VAL A 647 1.81 29.46 -12.24
CA VAL A 647 1.67 30.42 -11.14
C VAL A 647 0.72 29.87 -10.07
N GLY A 648 -0.43 29.32 -10.46
CA GLY A 648 -1.39 28.70 -9.54
C GLY A 648 -0.81 27.49 -8.80
N ARG A 649 0.00 26.65 -9.47
CA ARG A 649 0.68 25.50 -8.84
C ARG A 649 1.80 25.91 -7.91
N ALA A 650 2.60 26.93 -8.24
CA ALA A 650 3.65 27.45 -7.37
C ALA A 650 3.07 28.07 -6.08
N ILE A 651 2.03 28.90 -6.21
CA ILE A 651 1.32 29.51 -5.07
C ILE A 651 0.63 28.41 -4.23
N GLY A 652 -0.09 27.49 -4.87
CA GLY A 652 -0.75 26.37 -4.18
C GLY A 652 0.25 25.50 -3.41
N GLY A 653 1.39 25.20 -4.03
CA GLY A 653 2.51 24.49 -3.42
C GLY A 653 3.08 25.19 -2.19
N PHE A 654 3.23 26.51 -2.19
CA PHE A 654 3.68 27.24 -1.00
C PHE A 654 2.74 27.00 0.21
N GLY A 655 1.43 27.00 -0.02
CA GLY A 655 0.44 26.63 0.98
C GLY A 655 0.63 25.20 1.50
N VAL A 656 0.78 24.22 0.60
CA VAL A 656 1.02 22.80 0.95
C VAL A 656 2.33 22.59 1.73
N GLY A 657 3.41 23.26 1.33
CA GLY A 657 4.71 23.20 1.99
C GLY A 657 4.68 23.75 3.41
N LEU A 658 4.01 24.89 3.62
CA LEU A 658 3.85 25.47 4.95
C LEU A 658 2.94 24.60 5.83
N SER A 659 1.80 24.11 5.33
CA SER A 659 0.91 23.27 6.14
C SER A 659 1.52 21.92 6.51
N SER A 660 2.16 21.23 5.56
CA SER A 660 2.83 19.94 5.83
C SER A 660 3.94 20.05 6.89
N SER A 661 4.56 21.22 7.03
CA SER A 661 5.57 21.50 8.06
C SER A 661 4.98 21.85 9.43
N VAL A 662 3.85 22.56 9.45
CA VAL A 662 3.23 23.05 10.69
C VAL A 662 2.27 22.05 11.32
N ILE A 663 1.59 21.19 10.55
CA ILE A 663 0.63 20.21 11.10
C ILE A 663 1.28 19.23 12.10
N PRO A 664 2.41 18.55 11.78
CA PRO A 664 3.06 17.64 12.72
C PRO A 664 3.51 18.36 14.00
N THR A 665 4.05 19.57 13.84
CA THR A 665 4.50 20.44 14.93
C THR A 665 3.34 20.81 15.86
N TYR A 666 2.25 21.36 15.32
CA TYR A 666 1.05 21.74 16.06
C TYR A 666 0.41 20.55 16.79
N ILE A 667 0.27 19.40 16.12
CA ILE A 667 -0.24 18.18 16.75
C ILE A 667 0.71 17.74 17.88
N SER A 668 2.03 17.78 17.69
CA SER A 668 2.99 17.35 18.72
C SER A 668 2.95 18.23 19.98
N GLU A 669 2.78 19.55 19.82
CA GLU A 669 2.74 20.52 20.91
C GLU A 669 1.41 20.49 21.68
N CYS A 670 0.29 20.30 20.98
CA CYS A 670 -1.05 20.28 21.57
C CYS A 670 -1.47 18.89 22.12
N ALA A 671 -0.87 17.80 21.62
CA ALA A 671 -1.26 16.44 21.99
C ALA A 671 -0.89 16.05 23.43
N PRO A 672 -1.76 15.31 24.14
CA PRO A 672 -1.36 14.52 25.30
C PRO A 672 -0.22 13.58 24.93
N ARG A 673 0.86 13.59 25.72
CA ARG A 673 2.03 12.71 25.61
C ARG A 673 1.66 11.22 25.62
N GLU A 674 0.51 10.89 26.21
CA GLU A 674 -0.08 9.55 26.27
C GLU A 674 -0.66 9.06 24.92
N ILE A 675 -1.08 9.95 24.02
CA ILE A 675 -1.67 9.59 22.71
C ILE A 675 -1.03 10.29 21.49
N ARG A 676 0.00 11.12 21.67
CA ARG A 676 0.67 11.92 20.63
C ARG A 676 0.95 11.15 19.34
N GLY A 677 1.50 9.93 19.41
CA GLY A 677 1.80 9.11 18.23
C GLY A 677 0.57 8.73 17.41
N ARG A 678 -0.59 8.49 18.06
CA ARG A 678 -1.86 8.20 17.35
C ARG A 678 -2.39 9.44 16.63
N LEU A 679 -2.26 10.61 17.26
CA LEU A 679 -2.69 11.88 16.67
C LEU A 679 -1.79 12.30 15.51
N ALA A 680 -0.47 12.11 15.61
CA ALA A 680 0.47 12.36 14.53
C ALA A 680 0.23 11.44 13.31
N GLY A 681 -0.06 10.15 13.55
CA GLY A 681 -0.42 9.21 12.48
C GLY A 681 -1.69 9.59 11.69
N MET A 682 -2.57 10.40 12.26
CA MET A 682 -3.80 10.84 11.59
C MET A 682 -3.55 11.78 10.41
N TYR A 683 -2.44 12.55 10.42
CA TYR A 683 -2.02 13.35 9.27
C TYR A 683 -1.72 12.47 8.05
N GLN A 684 -0.95 11.40 8.23
CA GLN A 684 -0.61 10.48 7.15
C GLN A 684 -1.80 9.61 6.72
N LEU A 685 -2.73 9.30 7.63
CA LEU A 685 -4.01 8.68 7.27
C LEU A 685 -4.82 9.59 6.33
N MET A 686 -5.02 10.87 6.71
CA MET A 686 -5.76 11.84 5.88
C MET A 686 -5.07 12.08 4.53
N ASN A 687 -3.74 12.09 4.47
CA ASN A 687 -2.98 12.13 3.22
C ASN A 687 -3.33 10.97 2.28
N VAL A 688 -3.25 9.72 2.76
CA VAL A 688 -3.60 8.55 1.95
C VAL A 688 -5.10 8.54 1.56
N THR A 689 -5.99 9.02 2.44
CA THR A 689 -7.41 9.23 2.10
C THR A 689 -7.58 10.26 0.98
N GLY A 690 -6.79 11.34 0.97
CA GLY A 690 -6.79 12.34 -0.11
C GLY A 690 -6.44 11.74 -1.47
N ILE A 691 -5.36 10.96 -1.55
CA ILE A 691 -4.93 10.25 -2.78
C ILE A 691 -6.05 9.31 -3.28
N MET A 692 -6.69 8.58 -2.36
CA MET A 692 -7.80 7.69 -2.70
C MET A 692 -9.00 8.44 -3.28
N LEU A 693 -9.39 9.58 -2.67
CA LEU A 693 -10.56 10.35 -3.10
C LEU A 693 -10.32 11.09 -4.42
N SER A 694 -9.09 11.52 -4.73
CA SER A 694 -8.79 12.13 -6.02
C SER A 694 -8.76 11.11 -7.18
N PHE A 695 -8.34 9.86 -6.94
CA PHE A 695 -8.52 8.78 -7.93
C PHE A 695 -10.00 8.49 -8.22
N TRP A 696 -10.87 8.43 -7.20
CA TRP A 696 -12.32 8.29 -7.41
C TRP A 696 -12.92 9.51 -8.13
N THR A 697 -12.41 10.71 -7.86
CA THR A 697 -12.83 11.95 -8.54
C THR A 697 -12.47 11.90 -10.04
N ASN A 698 -11.25 11.52 -10.38
CA ASN A 698 -10.82 11.33 -11.78
C ASN A 698 -11.70 10.29 -12.50
N TYR A 699 -11.95 9.13 -11.88
CA TYR A 699 -12.83 8.11 -12.45
C TYR A 699 -14.27 8.62 -12.68
N GLY A 700 -14.86 9.34 -11.72
CA GLY A 700 -16.20 9.92 -11.85
C GLY A 700 -16.30 10.99 -12.95
N LEU A 701 -15.23 11.77 -13.15
CA LEU A 701 -15.15 12.78 -14.20
C LEU A 701 -14.98 12.13 -15.59
N GLN A 702 -14.16 11.08 -15.72
CA GLN A 702 -14.08 10.27 -16.95
C GLN A 702 -15.40 9.57 -17.30
N THR A 703 -16.17 9.14 -16.29
CA THR A 703 -17.45 8.43 -16.47
C THR A 703 -18.64 9.40 -16.71
N SER A 704 -18.41 10.72 -16.65
CA SER A 704 -19.46 11.72 -16.86
C SER A 704 -19.89 11.79 -18.33
N ARG A 705 -21.20 12.01 -18.59
CA ARG A 705 -21.78 12.13 -19.96
C ARG A 705 -21.30 13.35 -20.78
N LYS A 706 -20.25 14.04 -20.36
CA LYS A 706 -19.68 15.21 -21.05
C LYS A 706 -18.82 14.78 -22.24
N PRO A 707 -18.65 15.61 -23.28
CA PRO A 707 -17.67 15.34 -24.34
C PRO A 707 -16.26 15.24 -23.77
N GLU A 708 -15.44 14.29 -24.25
CA GLU A 708 -14.04 14.07 -23.81
C GLU A 708 -13.11 15.29 -23.97
N THR A 709 -13.58 16.34 -24.67
CA THR A 709 -12.87 17.58 -24.94
C THR A 709 -13.35 18.77 -24.08
N ASP A 710 -14.38 18.60 -23.24
CA ASP A 710 -14.94 19.67 -22.41
C ASP A 710 -13.95 20.07 -21.30
N PRO A 711 -13.42 21.32 -21.28
CA PRO A 711 -12.49 21.77 -20.25
C PRO A 711 -13.04 21.68 -18.83
N TRP A 712 -14.36 21.65 -18.64
CA TRP A 712 -14.96 21.45 -17.33
C TRP A 712 -14.60 20.12 -16.66
N ILE A 713 -14.19 19.10 -17.42
CA ILE A 713 -13.73 17.82 -16.86
C ILE A 713 -12.53 18.07 -15.91
N TRP A 714 -11.48 18.74 -16.40
CA TRP A 714 -10.30 19.02 -15.58
C TRP A 714 -10.49 20.20 -14.62
N ARG A 715 -11.34 21.19 -14.95
CA ARG A 715 -11.66 22.29 -14.02
C ARG A 715 -12.35 21.80 -12.75
N THR A 716 -13.36 20.94 -12.88
CA THR A 716 -14.09 20.40 -11.72
C THR A 716 -13.18 19.59 -10.81
N ALA A 717 -12.19 18.89 -11.37
CA ALA A 717 -11.15 18.20 -10.59
C ALA A 717 -10.39 19.17 -9.66
N PHE A 718 -9.87 20.29 -10.18
CA PHE A 718 -9.17 21.31 -9.38
C PHE A 718 -10.10 22.04 -8.40
N ILE A 719 -11.37 22.28 -8.77
CA ILE A 719 -12.35 22.91 -7.85
C ILE A 719 -12.60 22.01 -6.63
N LEU A 720 -12.75 20.70 -6.83
CA LEU A 720 -13.00 19.75 -5.74
C LEU A 720 -11.83 19.64 -4.74
N GLN A 721 -10.58 19.90 -5.18
CA GLN A 721 -9.41 19.89 -4.28
C GLN A 721 -9.46 20.95 -3.17
N MET A 722 -10.29 21.98 -3.33
CA MET A 722 -10.49 23.01 -2.31
C MET A 722 -11.32 22.50 -1.12
N LEU A 723 -12.11 21.45 -1.28
CA LEU A 723 -13.06 20.97 -0.25
C LEU A 723 -12.36 20.60 1.08
N PRO A 724 -11.27 19.80 1.12
CA PRO A 724 -10.57 19.53 2.38
C PRO A 724 -9.93 20.80 2.99
N GLY A 725 -9.60 21.80 2.18
CA GLY A 725 -9.14 23.12 2.64
C GLY A 725 -10.24 23.91 3.33
N VAL A 726 -11.49 23.86 2.85
CA VAL A 726 -12.66 24.49 3.50
C VAL A 726 -12.95 23.81 4.83
N VAL A 727 -12.92 22.47 4.86
CA VAL A 727 -13.06 21.65 6.07
C VAL A 727 -11.94 21.97 7.08
N MET A 728 -10.69 22.10 6.63
CA MET A 728 -9.56 22.51 7.48
C MET A 728 -9.76 23.92 8.05
N THR A 729 -10.10 24.89 7.21
CA THR A 729 -10.20 26.31 7.61
C THR A 729 -11.31 26.51 8.64
N THR A 730 -12.52 26.00 8.36
CA THR A 730 -13.67 26.06 9.27
C THR A 730 -13.39 25.36 10.60
N GLY A 731 -12.75 24.19 10.56
CA GLY A 731 -12.28 23.47 11.74
C GLY A 731 -11.28 24.27 12.57
N MET A 732 -10.19 24.72 11.95
CA MET A 732 -9.05 25.38 12.63
C MET A 732 -9.41 26.73 13.27
N VAL A 733 -10.41 27.45 12.75
CA VAL A 733 -10.95 28.65 13.42
C VAL A 733 -11.43 28.33 14.84
N THR A 734 -12.02 27.15 15.06
CA THR A 734 -12.55 26.71 16.38
C THR A 734 -11.49 26.10 17.31
N GLN A 735 -10.27 25.85 16.83
CA GLN A 735 -9.20 25.24 17.63
C GLN A 735 -8.33 26.31 18.34
N PRO A 736 -7.77 26.01 19.52
CA PRO A 736 -6.89 26.95 20.23
C PRO A 736 -5.47 26.98 19.65
N GLU A 737 -4.72 28.03 19.92
CA GLU A 737 -3.29 28.12 19.59
C GLU A 737 -2.44 27.25 20.54
N SER A 738 -1.27 26.80 20.08
CA SER A 738 -0.38 25.92 20.84
C SER A 738 -0.02 26.47 22.24
N PRO A 739 -0.23 25.71 23.33
CA PRO A 739 0.18 26.12 24.68
C PRO A 739 1.68 26.41 24.78
N ARG A 740 2.51 25.66 24.04
CA ARG A 740 3.97 25.83 24.04
C ARG A 740 4.39 27.13 23.36
N TYR A 741 3.77 27.47 22.24
CA TYR A 741 3.95 28.79 21.59
C TYR A 741 3.49 29.94 22.48
N LEU A 742 2.37 29.79 23.20
CA LEU A 742 1.85 30.81 24.10
C LEU A 742 2.81 31.06 25.29
N VAL A 743 3.40 29.99 25.88
CA VAL A 743 4.47 30.12 26.89
C VAL A 743 5.74 30.74 26.31
N GLN A 744 6.20 30.31 25.12
CA GLN A 744 7.33 30.92 24.38
C GLN A 744 7.12 32.42 24.10
N ARG A 745 5.87 32.89 24.10
CA ARG A 745 5.46 34.29 23.94
C ARG A 745 5.06 35.00 25.25
N GLY A 746 5.27 34.39 26.41
CA GLY A 746 4.95 34.96 27.73
C GLY A 746 3.46 35.06 28.05
N ARG A 747 2.57 34.47 27.24
CA ARG A 747 1.10 34.56 27.36
C ARG A 747 0.55 33.39 28.18
N ILE A 748 0.95 33.33 29.46
CA ILE A 748 0.73 32.17 30.34
C ILE A 748 -0.76 31.86 30.55
N GLU A 749 -1.60 32.87 30.76
CA GLU A 749 -3.04 32.74 31.02
C GLU A 749 -3.81 32.30 29.76
N GLU A 750 -3.25 32.52 28.57
CA GLU A 750 -3.75 31.95 27.32
C GLU A 750 -3.27 30.51 27.11
N ALA A 751 -2.02 30.20 27.49
CA ALA A 751 -1.53 28.83 27.50
C ALA A 751 -2.37 27.95 28.45
N ALA A 752 -2.75 28.46 29.62
CA ALA A 752 -3.65 27.81 30.57
C ALA A 752 -5.03 27.53 29.94
N ARG A 753 -5.65 28.53 29.30
CA ARG A 753 -6.95 28.39 28.62
C ARG A 753 -6.91 27.45 27.42
N SER A 754 -5.84 27.49 26.63
CA SER A 754 -5.61 26.55 25.51
C SER A 754 -5.45 25.11 26.01
N LEU A 755 -4.58 24.91 27.00
CA LEU A 755 -4.31 23.59 27.59
C LEU A 755 -5.56 23.01 28.27
N GLY A 756 -6.32 23.82 29.01
CA GLY A 756 -7.62 23.44 29.58
C GLY A 756 -8.59 22.96 28.50
N ARG A 757 -8.78 23.72 27.42
CA ARG A 757 -9.63 23.34 26.28
C ARG A 757 -9.18 22.03 25.61
N LEU A 758 -7.87 21.82 25.44
CA LEU A 758 -7.30 20.58 24.89
C LEU A 758 -7.48 19.36 25.81
N ARG A 759 -7.48 19.58 27.13
CA ARG A 759 -7.71 18.53 28.16
C ARG A 759 -9.19 18.37 28.55
N GLY A 760 -10.08 19.22 28.05
CA GLY A 760 -11.50 19.22 28.42
C GLY A 760 -11.77 19.65 29.87
N ARG A 761 -10.93 20.52 30.43
CA ARG A 761 -10.96 20.98 31.83
C ARG A 761 -10.89 22.51 31.94
N PRO A 762 -11.29 23.11 33.08
CA PRO A 762 -11.02 24.52 33.37
C PRO A 762 -9.52 24.86 33.30
N ALA A 763 -9.19 26.13 33.01
CA ALA A 763 -7.81 26.61 32.97
C ALA A 763 -7.10 26.52 34.35
N ASP A 764 -7.90 26.58 35.42
CA ASP A 764 -7.46 26.62 36.81
C ASP A 764 -7.43 25.25 37.50
N ASP A 765 -7.78 24.19 36.77
CA ASP A 765 -7.66 22.81 37.27
C ASP A 765 -6.20 22.52 37.67
N PRO A 766 -5.92 21.97 38.87
CA PRO A 766 -4.56 21.68 39.31
C PRO A 766 -3.73 20.80 38.35
N ALA A 767 -4.36 19.90 37.59
CA ALA A 767 -3.67 19.09 36.58
C ALA A 767 -3.33 19.91 35.32
N VAL A 768 -4.11 20.94 34.98
CA VAL A 768 -3.81 21.89 33.89
C VAL A 768 -2.69 22.84 34.33
N ARG A 769 -2.81 23.43 35.53
CA ARG A 769 -1.78 24.28 36.15
C ARG A 769 -0.44 23.54 36.31
N GLY A 770 -0.45 22.27 36.74
CA GLY A 770 0.75 21.45 36.91
C GLY A 770 1.45 21.11 35.58
N ILE A 771 0.71 20.77 34.52
CA ILE A 771 1.29 20.55 33.19
C ILE A 771 1.80 21.88 32.59
N LEU A 772 1.12 23.00 32.86
CA LEU A 772 1.59 24.31 32.45
C LEU A 772 2.91 24.69 33.15
N ALA A 773 3.07 24.39 34.43
CA ALA A 773 4.34 24.58 35.15
C ALA A 773 5.46 23.68 34.58
N GLU A 774 5.17 22.42 34.21
CA GLU A 774 6.13 21.54 33.49
C GLU A 774 6.54 22.16 32.14
N ILE A 775 5.64 22.87 31.44
CA ILE A 775 5.95 23.60 30.19
C ILE A 775 6.74 24.90 30.44
N ILE A 776 6.47 25.65 31.51
CA ILE A 776 7.22 26.88 31.84
C ILE A 776 8.68 26.54 32.19
N ALA A 777 8.90 25.55 33.06
CA ALA A 777 10.23 25.05 33.40
C ALA A 777 10.99 24.46 32.18
N ASP A 778 10.26 23.97 31.17
CA ASP A 778 10.84 23.53 29.88
C ASP A 778 11.45 24.71 29.08
N PHE A 779 11.03 25.96 29.32
CA PHE A 779 11.54 27.16 28.63
C PHE A 779 12.46 28.04 29.50
N GLU A 780 12.38 27.98 30.83
CA GLU A 780 13.25 28.74 31.72
C GLU A 780 14.74 28.45 31.47
N GLY A 781 15.57 29.50 31.48
CA GLY A 781 17.01 29.43 31.19
C GLY A 781 17.40 29.22 29.70
N LYS A 782 16.48 28.78 28.83
CA LYS A 782 16.79 28.42 27.44
C LYS A 782 16.55 29.58 26.47
N HIS A 783 17.59 30.40 26.27
CA HIS A 783 17.57 31.44 25.23
C HIS A 783 17.30 30.84 23.83
N GLN A 784 16.38 31.46 23.08
CA GLN A 784 16.11 31.11 21.69
C GLN A 784 17.31 31.47 20.82
N MET A 785 18.09 30.47 20.40
CA MET A 785 19.18 30.68 19.45
C MET A 785 18.65 31.17 18.10
N SER A 786 19.27 32.20 17.55
CA SER A 786 19.05 32.65 16.17
C SER A 786 19.25 31.49 15.18
N LEU A 787 18.55 31.50 14.04
CA LEU A 787 18.76 30.51 12.98
C LEU A 787 20.24 30.37 12.58
N TRP A 788 21.00 31.47 12.59
CA TRP A 788 22.45 31.42 12.34
C TRP A 788 23.23 30.70 13.44
N GLN A 789 22.84 30.87 14.71
CA GLN A 789 23.42 30.16 15.85
C GLN A 789 23.03 28.67 15.84
N GLN A 790 21.78 28.33 15.51
CA GLN A 790 21.33 26.95 15.32
C GLN A 790 22.07 26.27 14.16
N SER A 791 22.24 26.94 13.02
CA SER A 791 23.07 26.44 11.91
C SER A 791 24.50 26.20 12.36
N LYS A 792 25.15 27.17 13.02
CA LYS A 792 26.53 26.98 13.53
C LYS A 792 26.64 25.84 14.55
N ALA A 793 25.65 25.69 15.43
CA ALA A 793 25.56 24.59 16.40
C ALA A 793 25.22 23.23 15.76
N SER A 794 24.69 23.21 14.53
CA SER A 794 24.51 21.97 13.76
C SER A 794 25.83 21.42 13.21
N PHE A 795 26.90 22.22 13.20
CA PHE A 795 28.25 21.85 12.77
C PHE A 795 29.30 21.91 13.90
N SER A 796 28.89 22.09 15.17
CA SER A 796 29.85 22.23 16.28
C SER A 796 30.46 20.91 16.76
N ASP A 797 29.81 19.78 16.48
CA ASP A 797 30.25 18.44 16.83
C ASP A 797 29.72 17.41 15.80
N SER A 798 30.47 16.33 15.59
CA SER A 798 30.14 15.27 14.62
C SER A 798 28.89 14.48 14.99
N LYS A 799 28.66 14.18 16.29
CA LYS A 799 27.44 13.48 16.73
C LYS A 799 26.20 14.36 16.50
N THR A 800 26.31 15.64 16.84
CA THR A 800 25.26 16.65 16.67
C THR A 800 24.95 16.88 15.19
N PHE A 801 25.98 17.00 14.35
CA PHE A 801 25.85 17.04 12.89
C PHE A 801 25.12 15.81 12.36
N TYR A 802 25.53 14.60 12.73
CA TYR A 802 24.89 13.37 12.27
C TYR A 802 23.40 13.30 12.66
N ARG A 803 23.05 13.72 13.88
CA ARG A 803 21.66 13.75 14.37
C ARG A 803 20.76 14.77 13.67
N VAL A 804 21.33 15.84 13.09
CA VAL A 804 20.60 16.73 12.18
C VAL A 804 20.55 16.12 10.77
N PHE A 805 21.68 15.62 10.27
CA PHE A 805 21.82 15.15 8.88
C PHE A 805 21.06 13.85 8.58
N ILE A 806 20.83 13.00 9.59
CA ILE A 806 20.02 11.77 9.44
C ILE A 806 18.58 12.07 9.00
N ALA A 807 18.00 13.21 9.41
CA ALA A 807 16.69 13.65 8.95
C ALA A 807 16.66 13.93 7.43
N LEU A 808 17.74 14.49 6.90
CA LEU A 808 17.87 14.78 5.47
C LEU A 808 18.07 13.49 4.68
N ILE A 809 18.96 12.59 5.11
CA ILE A 809 19.21 11.30 4.44
C ILE A 809 17.92 10.43 4.41
N VAL A 810 17.19 10.39 5.52
CA VAL A 810 15.95 9.61 5.65
C VAL A 810 14.83 10.16 4.76
N MET A 811 14.73 11.49 4.62
CA MET A 811 13.78 12.12 3.69
C MET A 811 14.20 12.05 2.22
N PHE A 812 15.51 12.05 1.93
CA PHE A 812 16.06 11.73 0.61
C PHE A 812 15.66 10.32 0.18
N PHE A 813 15.96 9.29 0.98
CA PHE A 813 15.66 7.90 0.63
C PHE A 813 14.16 7.65 0.49
N GLN A 814 13.30 8.30 1.29
CA GLN A 814 11.84 8.22 1.12
C GLN A 814 11.39 8.57 -0.30
N GLN A 815 11.94 9.63 -0.90
CA GLN A 815 11.60 10.04 -2.27
C GLN A 815 12.20 9.10 -3.33
N TRP A 816 13.46 8.69 -3.16
CA TRP A 816 14.17 7.79 -4.08
C TRP A 816 13.69 6.33 -4.06
N THR A 817 12.67 5.99 -3.26
CA THR A 817 11.87 4.76 -3.43
C THR A 817 11.09 4.71 -4.75
N GLY A 818 10.91 5.84 -5.45
CA GLY A 818 10.07 5.94 -6.64
C GLY A 818 8.57 5.98 -6.34
N THR A 819 8.15 6.05 -5.07
CA THR A 819 6.73 6.06 -4.67
C THR A 819 5.91 7.16 -5.34
N ASN A 820 6.44 8.39 -5.43
CA ASN A 820 5.73 9.52 -6.04
C ASN A 820 5.71 9.44 -7.56
N ALA A 821 6.75 8.89 -8.19
CA ALA A 821 6.74 8.54 -9.62
C ALA A 821 5.61 7.54 -9.93
N ILE A 822 5.49 6.48 -9.12
CA ILE A 822 4.45 5.45 -9.25
C ILE A 822 3.05 6.04 -9.04
N ASN A 823 2.83 6.85 -8.01
CA ASN A 823 1.50 7.40 -7.71
C ASN A 823 1.04 8.41 -8.78
N ILE A 824 1.91 9.35 -9.15
CA ILE A 824 1.60 10.45 -10.08
C ILE A 824 1.45 9.94 -11.52
N TYR A 825 2.35 9.08 -11.98
CA TYR A 825 2.35 8.59 -13.37
C TYR A 825 1.74 7.19 -13.52
N SER A 826 0.94 6.75 -12.53
CA SER A 826 0.26 5.45 -12.56
C SER A 826 -0.52 5.13 -13.85
N PRO A 827 -1.28 6.06 -14.49
CA PRO A 827 -2.00 5.73 -15.72
C PRO A 827 -1.05 5.42 -16.88
N GLU A 828 0.05 6.17 -16.99
CA GLU A 828 1.06 6.03 -18.04
C GLU A 828 1.86 4.73 -17.85
N ILE A 829 2.18 4.40 -16.59
CA ILE A 829 2.81 3.12 -16.22
C ILE A 829 1.88 1.94 -16.57
N PHE A 830 0.57 2.01 -16.27
CA PHE A 830 -0.36 0.94 -16.62
C PHE A 830 -0.61 0.83 -18.14
N GLN A 831 -0.64 1.94 -18.87
CA GLN A 831 -0.64 1.93 -20.34
C GLN A 831 0.62 1.26 -20.90
N SER A 832 1.81 1.53 -20.33
CA SER A 832 3.07 0.88 -20.72
C SER A 832 3.12 -0.64 -20.43
N LEU A 833 2.20 -1.16 -19.61
CA LEU A 833 2.01 -2.60 -19.35
C LEU A 833 0.91 -3.24 -20.22
N GLY A 834 0.44 -2.52 -21.26
CA GLY A 834 -0.57 -2.98 -22.24
C GLY A 834 -2.03 -2.73 -21.86
N ILE A 835 -2.31 -2.04 -20.75
CA ILE A 835 -3.64 -2.02 -20.13
C ILE A 835 -4.45 -0.80 -20.57
N THR A 836 -5.26 -0.97 -21.61
CA THR A 836 -6.17 0.06 -22.13
C THR A 836 -7.52 0.07 -21.39
N GLY A 837 -7.57 0.69 -20.21
CA GLY A 837 -8.82 0.94 -19.47
C GLY A 837 -8.60 1.42 -18.04
N THR A 838 -9.25 2.51 -17.62
CA THR A 838 -8.91 3.27 -16.40
C THR A 838 -9.47 2.71 -15.07
N SER A 839 -9.55 1.39 -14.89
CA SER A 839 -10.28 0.81 -13.74
C SER A 839 -9.79 -0.57 -13.26
N SER A 840 -8.63 -0.67 -12.59
CA SER A 840 -8.21 -1.91 -11.88
C SER A 840 -7.21 -1.75 -10.71
N GLY A 841 -7.71 -1.71 -9.47
CA GLY A 841 -7.40 -2.80 -8.50
C GLY A 841 -6.21 -2.74 -7.51
N LEU A 842 -6.13 -1.77 -6.59
CA LEU A 842 -5.17 -1.79 -5.45
C LEU A 842 -5.29 -3.06 -4.55
N PHE A 843 -4.22 -3.85 -4.32
CA PHE A 843 -4.02 -4.60 -3.03
C PHE A 843 -2.60 -5.19 -2.71
N ALA A 844 -1.84 -4.48 -1.86
CA ALA A 844 -1.26 -4.89 -0.55
C ALA A 844 -0.15 -6.00 -0.30
N THR A 845 1.01 -5.51 0.23
CA THR A 845 2.06 -6.10 1.14
C THR A 845 3.04 -7.23 0.69
N GLY A 846 4.33 -7.27 1.09
CA GLY A 846 5.10 -6.32 1.92
C GLY A 846 6.64 -6.41 1.85
N ILE A 847 7.29 -7.58 1.89
CA ILE A 847 8.78 -7.76 1.80
C ILE A 847 9.32 -7.59 0.35
N TYR A 848 8.43 -7.22 -0.56
CA TYR A 848 8.53 -7.56 -1.97
C TYR A 848 9.12 -6.45 -2.87
N GLY A 849 9.27 -5.21 -2.38
CA GLY A 849 9.49 -4.03 -3.23
C GLY A 849 10.65 -4.14 -4.23
N VAL A 850 11.85 -4.53 -3.77
CA VAL A 850 13.06 -4.62 -4.62
C VAL A 850 12.88 -5.65 -5.73
N VAL A 851 12.49 -6.88 -5.38
CA VAL A 851 12.25 -7.98 -6.35
C VAL A 851 11.22 -7.58 -7.40
N LYS A 852 10.24 -6.73 -7.03
CA LYS A 852 9.15 -6.31 -7.91
C LYS A 852 9.50 -5.18 -8.84
N VAL A 853 10.21 -4.18 -8.35
CA VAL A 853 10.73 -3.09 -9.18
C VAL A 853 11.74 -3.65 -10.19
N TYR A 854 12.56 -4.64 -9.80
CA TYR A 854 13.34 -5.44 -10.76
C TYR A 854 12.50 -6.30 -11.69
N TYR A 855 11.47 -7.03 -11.19
CA TYR A 855 10.60 -7.85 -12.05
C TYR A 855 9.86 -7.02 -13.10
N ILE A 856 9.35 -5.83 -12.75
CA ILE A 856 8.68 -4.91 -13.69
C ILE A 856 9.68 -4.42 -14.76
N GLY A 857 10.89 -4.03 -14.34
CA GLY A 857 11.96 -3.66 -15.26
C GLY A 857 12.36 -4.79 -16.22
N ILE A 858 12.62 -5.99 -15.68
CA ILE A 858 12.98 -7.18 -16.47
C ILE A 858 11.80 -7.63 -17.35
N TYR A 859 10.56 -7.54 -16.86
CA TYR A 859 9.37 -7.89 -17.63
C TYR A 859 9.21 -6.99 -18.85
N GLN A 860 9.31 -5.66 -18.70
CA GLN A 860 9.28 -4.73 -19.84
C GLN A 860 10.52 -4.84 -20.75
N ALA A 861 11.68 -5.25 -20.24
CA ALA A 861 12.86 -5.54 -21.06
C ALA A 861 12.69 -6.79 -21.95
N VAL A 862 11.97 -7.82 -21.46
CA VAL A 862 11.74 -9.09 -22.17
C VAL A 862 10.45 -9.05 -23.02
N HIS A 863 9.43 -8.31 -22.60
CA HIS A 863 8.12 -8.18 -23.26
C HIS A 863 7.88 -6.72 -23.66
N THR A 864 8.55 -6.27 -24.73
CA THR A 864 8.40 -4.92 -25.29
C THR A 864 7.15 -4.75 -26.18
N SER A 865 6.35 -5.80 -26.36
CA SER A 865 5.03 -5.77 -26.99
C SER A 865 3.93 -5.48 -25.95
N GLY A 866 3.08 -4.49 -26.23
CA GLY A 866 1.96 -4.07 -25.37
C GLY A 866 0.78 -5.05 -25.32
N GLU A 867 1.04 -6.35 -25.25
CA GLU A 867 0.02 -7.38 -25.03
C GLU A 867 -0.30 -7.51 -23.53
N VAL A 868 -1.56 -7.80 -23.18
CA VAL A 868 -1.94 -8.09 -21.78
C VAL A 868 -1.62 -9.55 -21.46
N VAL A 869 -0.34 -9.85 -21.28
CA VAL A 869 0.14 -11.17 -20.83
C VAL A 869 -0.25 -11.38 -19.37
N ALA A 870 -0.36 -12.64 -18.92
CA ALA A 870 -0.55 -12.97 -17.50
C ALA A 870 0.48 -12.28 -16.58
N ALA A 871 1.70 -12.06 -17.07
CA ALA A 871 2.76 -11.34 -16.37
C ALA A 871 2.48 -9.83 -16.19
N SER A 872 1.68 -9.17 -17.02
CA SER A 872 1.21 -7.80 -16.76
C SER A 872 0.33 -7.73 -15.52
N TYR A 873 -0.58 -8.69 -15.31
CA TYR A 873 -1.36 -8.77 -14.07
C TYR A 873 -0.48 -9.03 -12.84
N VAL A 874 0.54 -9.87 -12.98
CA VAL A 874 1.57 -10.06 -11.93
C VAL A 874 2.29 -8.74 -11.65
N ALA A 875 2.69 -7.99 -12.69
CA ALA A 875 3.34 -6.68 -12.60
C ALA A 875 2.48 -5.59 -11.90
N ILE A 876 1.15 -5.68 -11.96
CA ILE A 876 0.22 -4.82 -11.18
C ILE A 876 0.17 -5.23 -9.70
N VAL A 877 -0.11 -6.51 -9.42
CA VAL A 877 -0.22 -7.06 -8.05
C VAL A 877 1.08 -6.81 -7.29
N PHE A 878 2.20 -7.17 -7.92
CA PHE A 878 3.21 -6.24 -8.36
C PHE A 878 3.39 -4.92 -7.58
N VAL A 879 3.22 -3.78 -8.28
CA VAL A 879 3.21 -2.39 -7.78
C VAL A 879 2.40 -2.22 -6.48
N TYR A 880 1.17 -2.74 -6.39
CA TYR A 880 0.33 -2.46 -5.23
C TYR A 880 0.83 -3.07 -3.92
N ILE A 881 1.57 -4.17 -4.03
CA ILE A 881 2.28 -4.75 -2.90
C ILE A 881 3.45 -3.86 -2.45
N PHE A 882 4.18 -3.21 -3.37
CA PHE A 882 5.18 -2.20 -3.03
C PHE A 882 4.52 -1.02 -2.31
N VAL A 883 3.40 -0.50 -2.80
CA VAL A 883 2.72 0.67 -2.21
C VAL A 883 2.39 0.45 -0.73
N VAL A 884 1.90 -0.72 -0.34
CA VAL A 884 1.55 -0.98 1.07
C VAL A 884 2.75 -1.39 1.92
N GLY A 885 3.77 -2.03 1.34
CA GLY A 885 5.08 -2.20 2.01
C GLY A 885 5.73 -0.86 2.34
N TYR A 886 5.63 0.10 1.41
CA TYR A 886 5.97 1.50 1.64
C TYR A 886 5.10 2.10 2.74
N SER A 887 3.76 2.05 2.66
CA SER A 887 2.85 2.66 3.66
C SER A 887 3.14 2.27 5.11
N PHE A 888 3.41 0.97 5.39
CA PHE A 888 3.74 0.51 6.74
C PHE A 888 5.19 0.77 7.17
N GLY A 889 6.11 0.93 6.23
CA GLY A 889 7.50 1.30 6.48
C GLY A 889 7.79 2.75 6.11
N TRP A 890 8.43 2.95 4.96
CA TRP A 890 8.98 4.24 4.50
C TRP A 890 7.95 5.36 4.29
N GLY A 891 6.65 5.07 4.26
CA GLY A 891 5.59 6.08 4.26
C GLY A 891 5.36 6.76 5.61
N SER A 892 5.77 6.15 6.72
CA SER A 892 5.53 6.67 8.08
C SER A 892 6.78 6.73 8.96
N VAL A 893 7.68 5.75 8.89
CA VAL A 893 8.90 5.69 9.71
C VAL A 893 9.81 6.93 9.53
N PRO A 894 10.06 7.46 8.32
CA PRO A 894 10.86 8.68 8.13
C PRO A 894 10.39 9.90 8.94
N TRP A 895 9.08 10.06 9.08
CA TRP A 895 8.48 11.17 9.83
C TRP A 895 8.69 11.05 11.34
N ALA A 896 8.73 9.82 11.86
CA ALA A 896 9.07 9.55 13.27
C ALA A 896 10.58 9.75 13.52
N VAL A 897 11.43 9.11 12.71
CA VAL A 897 12.91 9.18 12.83
C VAL A 897 13.41 10.63 12.78
N MET A 898 12.87 11.45 11.87
CA MET A 898 13.17 12.89 11.78
C MET A 898 12.82 13.67 13.05
N ALA A 899 11.70 13.35 13.71
CA ALA A 899 11.27 14.03 14.93
C ALA A 899 12.03 13.55 16.18
N GLU A 900 12.39 12.27 16.22
CA GLU A 900 13.05 11.60 17.35
C GLU A 900 14.56 11.88 17.43
N CYS A 901 15.30 11.69 16.33
CA CYS A 901 16.77 11.84 16.35
C CYS A 901 17.23 13.29 16.60
N ALA A 902 16.43 14.25 16.11
CA ALA A 902 16.75 15.67 16.10
C ALA A 902 17.02 16.23 17.51
N PRO A 903 18.17 16.91 17.75
CA PRO A 903 18.49 17.49 19.06
C PRO A 903 17.44 18.48 19.53
N ASN A 904 17.10 18.48 20.83
CA ASN A 904 16.04 19.31 21.41
C ASN A 904 16.16 20.81 21.05
N HIS A 905 17.39 21.34 20.98
CA HIS A 905 17.68 22.74 20.68
C HIS A 905 17.90 23.05 19.17
N LEU A 906 17.85 22.04 18.30
CA LEU A 906 17.94 22.17 16.82
C LEU A 906 16.72 21.59 16.10
N ARG A 907 15.69 21.12 16.82
CA ARG A 907 14.61 20.29 16.24
C ARG A 907 13.83 21.01 15.14
N SER A 908 13.52 22.30 15.30
CA SER A 908 12.86 23.11 14.28
C SER A 908 13.69 23.19 12.99
N LEU A 909 14.99 23.48 13.11
CA LEU A 909 15.93 23.52 11.98
C LEU A 909 16.06 22.15 11.30
N ALA A 910 16.27 21.08 12.06
CA ALA A 910 16.42 19.72 11.53
C ALA A 910 15.16 19.22 10.82
N MET A 911 13.97 19.46 11.40
CA MET A 911 12.69 19.10 10.78
C MET A 911 12.44 19.90 9.50
N ALA A 912 12.70 21.22 9.51
CA ALA A 912 12.52 22.05 8.32
C ALA A 912 13.50 21.68 7.20
N LEU A 913 14.78 21.40 7.51
CA LEU A 913 15.76 20.93 6.51
C LEU A 913 15.40 19.54 5.96
N GLY A 914 14.92 18.62 6.80
CA GLY A 914 14.39 17.32 6.35
C GLY A 914 13.18 17.47 5.42
N LEU A 915 12.27 18.39 5.73
CA LEU A 915 11.09 18.71 4.90
C LEU A 915 11.44 19.44 3.59
N MET A 916 12.37 20.39 3.61
CA MET A 916 12.92 21.00 2.41
C MET A 916 13.59 19.93 1.53
N THR A 917 14.33 18.99 2.12
CA THR A 917 14.92 17.84 1.41
C THR A 917 13.84 16.95 0.80
N ASN A 918 12.76 16.67 1.54
CA ASN A 918 11.61 15.91 1.05
C ASN A 918 11.00 16.54 -0.21
N TRP A 919 10.69 17.84 -0.16
CA TRP A 919 10.10 18.56 -1.28
C TRP A 919 11.05 18.77 -2.47
N LEU A 920 12.35 18.99 -2.20
CA LEU A 920 13.38 19.08 -3.23
C LEU A 920 13.49 17.78 -4.04
N PHE A 921 13.55 16.62 -3.38
CA PHE A 921 13.63 15.36 -4.11
C PHE A 921 12.28 14.91 -4.68
N ASN A 922 11.15 15.32 -4.10
CA ASN A 922 9.84 15.19 -4.75
C ASN A 922 9.79 15.99 -6.07
N PHE A 923 10.31 17.24 -6.09
CA PHE A 923 10.47 18.05 -7.31
C PHE A 923 11.35 17.36 -8.35
N VAL A 924 12.52 16.86 -7.94
CA VAL A 924 13.46 16.15 -8.84
C VAL A 924 12.78 14.93 -9.46
N ILE A 925 12.21 14.04 -8.64
CA ILE A 925 11.55 12.80 -9.10
C ILE A 925 10.36 13.13 -10.02
N ALA A 926 9.50 14.09 -9.64
CA ALA A 926 8.39 14.54 -10.47
C ALA A 926 8.85 15.06 -11.84
N LYS A 927 9.94 15.83 -11.89
CA LYS A 927 10.44 16.40 -13.14
C LYS A 927 11.11 15.36 -14.05
N ILE A 928 11.93 14.46 -13.50
CA ILE A 928 12.71 13.51 -14.33
C ILE A 928 11.90 12.30 -14.77
N THR A 929 10.90 11.86 -14.00
CA THR A 929 10.21 10.57 -14.25
C THR A 929 9.65 10.44 -15.67
N PRO A 930 8.91 11.41 -16.23
CA PRO A 930 8.40 11.29 -17.60
C PRO A 930 9.53 11.14 -18.62
N THR A 931 10.61 11.90 -18.47
CA THR A 931 11.77 11.83 -19.37
C THR A 931 12.49 10.48 -19.26
N LEU A 932 12.61 9.91 -18.05
CA LEU A 932 13.16 8.57 -17.86
C LEU A 932 12.26 7.49 -18.48
N LEU A 933 10.95 7.57 -18.28
CA LEU A 933 9.98 6.65 -18.91
C LEU A 933 9.99 6.74 -20.44
N ALA A 934 10.22 7.92 -21.01
CA ALA A 934 10.34 8.12 -22.46
C ALA A 934 11.69 7.63 -23.03
N THR A 935 12.80 7.85 -22.32
CA THR A 935 14.16 7.60 -22.86
C THR A 935 14.75 6.24 -22.49
N ILE A 936 14.62 5.81 -21.23
CA ILE A 936 15.16 4.53 -20.73
C ILE A 936 14.06 3.51 -20.39
N GLY A 937 12.79 3.91 -20.41
CA GLY A 937 11.62 3.05 -20.20
C GLY A 937 11.75 2.23 -18.91
N TYR A 938 11.90 0.91 -19.08
CA TYR A 938 12.05 -0.06 -18.00
C TYR A 938 13.23 0.24 -17.06
N GLY A 939 14.29 0.91 -17.54
CA GLY A 939 15.45 1.31 -16.75
C GLY A 939 15.10 2.25 -15.59
N THR A 940 14.00 3.01 -15.73
CA THR A 940 13.46 3.88 -14.67
C THR A 940 13.15 3.09 -13.40
N PHE A 941 12.60 1.88 -13.56
CA PHE A 941 12.33 1.00 -12.43
C PHE A 941 13.63 0.44 -11.85
N LEU A 942 14.55 -0.07 -12.69
CA LEU A 942 15.85 -0.60 -12.21
C LEU A 942 16.65 0.44 -11.40
N LEU A 943 16.55 1.73 -11.75
CA LEU A 943 17.11 2.84 -10.96
C LEU A 943 16.50 2.91 -9.54
N PHE A 944 15.17 3.02 -9.42
CA PHE A 944 14.49 3.05 -8.11
C PHE A 944 14.69 1.76 -7.29
N GLY A 945 14.81 0.61 -7.96
CA GLY A 945 15.15 -0.67 -7.34
C GLY A 945 16.56 -0.66 -6.75
N SER A 946 17.53 -0.11 -7.49
CA SER A 946 18.92 0.06 -7.04
C SER A 946 19.02 1.04 -5.86
N CYS A 947 18.34 2.19 -5.95
CA CYS A 947 18.23 3.13 -4.83
C CYS A 947 17.61 2.49 -3.58
N SER A 948 16.62 1.61 -3.76
CA SER A 948 15.99 0.86 -2.67
C SER A 948 16.94 -0.17 -2.03
N ILE A 949 17.88 -0.75 -2.78
CA ILE A 949 18.94 -1.62 -2.23
C ILE A 949 19.93 -0.80 -1.41
N VAL A 950 20.40 0.35 -1.94
CA VAL A 950 21.30 1.27 -1.22
C VAL A 950 20.64 1.79 0.07
N MET A 951 19.33 2.08 0.04
CA MET A 951 18.54 2.45 1.22
C MET A 951 18.50 1.34 2.29
N ILE A 952 18.34 0.06 1.88
CA ILE A 952 18.34 -1.09 2.80
C ILE A 952 19.72 -1.26 3.44
N ILE A 953 20.79 -1.19 2.63
CA ILE A 953 22.18 -1.22 3.11
C ILE A 953 22.41 -0.09 4.11
N TRP A 954 22.05 1.15 3.75
CA TRP A 954 22.20 2.30 4.62
C TRP A 954 21.45 2.11 5.96
N THR A 955 20.21 1.62 5.90
CA THR A 955 19.39 1.37 7.09
C THR A 955 20.03 0.34 8.03
N ILE A 956 20.60 -0.75 7.50
CA ILE A 956 21.24 -1.82 8.28
C ILE A 956 22.51 -1.33 9.01
N PHE A 957 23.27 -0.45 8.38
CA PHE A 957 24.60 -0.04 8.88
C PHE A 957 24.63 1.34 9.56
N PHE A 958 23.63 2.21 9.34
CA PHE A 958 23.70 3.63 9.70
C PHE A 958 22.44 4.22 10.36
N LEU A 959 21.31 3.49 10.42
CA LEU A 959 20.14 3.88 11.20
C LEU A 959 20.08 3.07 12.50
N PRO A 960 20.31 3.66 13.69
CA PRO A 960 20.14 2.95 14.97
C PRO A 960 18.66 2.84 15.36
N GLU A 961 18.30 1.84 16.19
CA GLU A 961 16.93 1.67 16.69
C GLU A 961 16.61 2.72 17.77
N THR A 962 15.73 3.67 17.46
CA THR A 962 15.28 4.73 18.40
C THR A 962 14.20 4.25 19.37
N LYS A 963 13.55 3.13 19.06
CA LYS A 963 12.31 2.67 19.70
C LYS A 963 12.48 2.34 21.19
N GLY A 964 11.72 3.07 22.02
CA GLY A 964 11.67 2.88 23.47
C GLY A 964 12.65 3.76 24.24
N ILE A 965 13.47 4.55 23.55
CA ILE A 965 14.40 5.50 24.15
C ILE A 965 13.68 6.86 24.28
N SER A 966 13.89 7.55 25.40
CA SER A 966 13.27 8.86 25.65
C SER A 966 14.03 9.99 24.93
N LEU A 967 13.30 11.04 24.50
CA LEU A 967 13.86 12.13 23.67
C LEU A 967 15.00 12.92 24.33
N GLU A 968 15.12 12.87 25.66
CA GLU A 968 16.27 13.45 26.38
C GLU A 968 17.52 12.57 26.18
N HIS A 969 17.40 11.27 26.47
CA HIS A 969 18.48 10.27 26.44
C HIS A 969 18.86 9.77 25.03
N ILE A 970 18.11 10.16 23.99
CA ILE A 970 18.40 9.76 22.60
C ILE A 970 19.76 10.25 22.06
N HIS A 971 20.49 11.06 22.83
CA HIS A 971 21.87 11.44 22.53
C HIS A 971 22.87 10.28 22.74
N GLU A 972 22.65 9.45 23.77
CA GLU A 972 23.47 8.28 24.15
C GLU A 972 23.65 7.29 22.98
N VAL A 973 22.59 7.14 22.17
CA VAL A 973 22.54 6.26 20.98
C VAL A 973 23.60 6.62 19.94
N PHE A 974 24.04 7.88 19.91
CA PHE A 974 25.05 8.41 18.99
C PHE A 974 26.42 8.59 19.67
N GLU A 975 26.62 8.03 20.86
CA GLU A 975 27.92 8.03 21.54
C GLU A 975 28.74 6.78 21.25
N GLU A 976 28.10 5.63 21.08
CA GLU A 976 28.72 4.46 20.46
C GLU A 976 28.94 4.70 18.95
N PRO A 977 29.99 4.11 18.33
CA PRO A 977 30.14 4.13 16.88
C PRO A 977 28.91 3.55 16.17
N ILE A 978 28.21 4.38 15.39
CA ILE A 978 26.89 4.09 14.80
C ILE A 978 26.86 2.74 14.07
N LEU A 979 27.91 2.41 13.31
CA LEU A 979 28.06 1.12 12.60
C LEU A 979 28.01 -0.09 13.55
N LYS A 980 28.70 0.00 14.70
CA LYS A 980 28.71 -1.02 15.76
C LYS A 980 27.33 -1.13 16.42
N ARG A 981 26.61 -0.01 16.54
CA ARG A 981 25.28 0.06 17.15
C ARG A 981 24.20 -0.55 16.26
N SER A 982 24.02 -0.05 15.03
CA SER A 982 23.01 -0.56 14.09
C SER A 982 23.15 -2.07 13.83
N LEU A 983 24.39 -2.58 13.73
CA LEU A 983 24.65 -4.02 13.61
C LEU A 983 24.36 -4.82 14.88
N ALA A 984 24.45 -4.23 16.07
CA ALA A 984 24.05 -4.87 17.32
C ALA A 984 22.52 -4.94 17.44
N ASP A 985 21.81 -3.88 17.02
CA ASP A 985 20.35 -3.78 17.09
C ASP A 985 19.65 -4.85 16.23
N MET A 986 20.29 -5.33 15.14
CA MET A 986 19.79 -6.45 14.32
C MET A 986 19.71 -7.80 15.07
N ARG A 987 20.39 -8.01 16.20
CA ARG A 987 20.42 -9.31 16.92
C ARG A 987 19.12 -9.56 17.73
N PRO A 988 18.65 -10.82 17.83
CA PRO A 988 17.29 -11.14 18.31
C PRO A 988 16.98 -10.75 19.78
N SER A 989 15.68 -10.64 20.06
CA SER A 989 15.10 -9.83 21.14
C SER A 989 15.57 -10.10 22.57
N ARG A 990 15.98 -11.32 22.93
CA ARG A 990 16.36 -11.68 24.31
C ARG A 990 17.61 -10.94 24.81
N ALA A 991 18.52 -10.58 23.92
CA ALA A 991 19.67 -9.72 24.27
C ALA A 991 19.27 -8.24 24.37
N ARG A 992 18.25 -7.80 23.60
CA ARG A 992 17.80 -6.40 23.54
C ARG A 992 17.03 -5.98 24.79
N ALA A 993 16.12 -6.83 25.29
CA ALA A 993 15.41 -6.56 26.54
C ALA A 993 16.38 -6.40 27.73
N ARG A 994 17.28 -7.38 27.92
CA ARG A 994 18.30 -7.33 28.98
C ARG A 994 19.25 -6.14 28.86
N ARG A 995 19.56 -5.67 27.64
CA ARG A 995 20.36 -4.44 27.44
C ARG A 995 19.57 -3.16 27.74
N ALA A 996 18.29 -3.10 27.44
CA ALA A 996 17.44 -1.97 27.82
C ALA A 996 17.30 -1.87 29.36
N GLU A 997 17.08 -3.00 30.03
CA GLU A 997 17.08 -3.11 31.50
C GLU A 997 18.43 -2.68 32.10
N VAL A 998 19.56 -3.10 31.51
CA VAL A 998 20.91 -2.70 31.98
C VAL A 998 21.20 -1.22 31.75
N LEU A 999 20.76 -0.62 30.64
CA LEU A 999 20.94 0.82 30.39
C LEU A 999 20.04 1.68 31.29
N GLN A 1000 18.80 1.24 31.54
CA GLN A 1000 17.91 1.89 32.51
C GLN A 1000 18.47 1.77 33.94
N GLY A 1001 18.94 0.58 34.34
CA GLY A 1001 19.58 0.37 35.63
C GLY A 1001 20.89 1.13 35.81
N ALA A 1002 21.69 1.28 34.75
CA ALA A 1002 22.89 2.12 34.76
C ALA A 1002 22.53 3.59 35.02
N ALA A 1003 21.55 4.13 34.30
CA ALA A 1003 21.06 5.49 34.50
C ALA A 1003 20.46 5.71 35.90
N GLU A 1004 19.76 4.71 36.47
CA GLU A 1004 19.31 4.75 37.87
C GLU A 1004 20.48 4.74 38.86
N THR A 1005 21.53 3.94 38.64
CA THR A 1005 22.71 3.91 39.53
C THR A 1005 23.62 5.14 39.40
N ASP A 1006 23.76 5.74 38.21
CA ASP A 1006 24.51 7.00 38.04
C ASP A 1006 23.73 8.18 38.64
N ALA A 1007 22.40 8.19 38.52
CA ALA A 1007 21.55 9.17 39.19
C ALA A 1007 21.58 9.05 40.71
N TYR A 1008 21.76 7.85 41.26
CA TYR A 1008 21.92 7.61 42.70
C TYR A 1008 23.34 7.95 43.19
N GLY A 1009 24.37 7.56 42.44
CA GLY A 1009 25.77 7.84 42.76
C GLY A 1009 26.08 9.35 42.81
N GLN A 1010 25.44 10.15 41.96
CA GLN A 1010 25.52 11.62 42.02
C GLN A 1010 24.78 12.27 43.21
N MET A 1011 24.20 11.48 44.12
CA MET A 1011 23.59 11.96 45.37
C MET A 1011 24.41 11.63 46.64
N GLU A 1012 25.35 10.69 46.62
CA GLU A 1012 26.04 10.22 47.84
C GLU A 1012 27.52 10.61 47.98
N ASP A 1013 28.25 10.99 46.93
CA ASP A 1013 29.65 11.47 47.07
C ASP A 1013 29.94 12.74 46.24
N GLY A 1014 30.69 13.66 46.85
CA GLY A 1014 31.14 14.93 46.27
C GLY A 1014 32.53 14.88 45.62
N SER A 1015 33.28 13.78 45.71
CA SER A 1015 34.66 13.72 45.23
C SER A 1015 35.12 12.33 44.77
N VAL A 1016 34.84 11.97 43.50
CA VAL A 1016 35.50 10.83 42.82
C VAL A 1016 36.06 11.26 41.45
N GLY A 1017 37.31 10.89 41.17
CA GLY A 1017 38.05 11.29 39.98
C GLY A 1017 37.75 10.48 38.71
N VAL A 1018 38.16 11.06 37.57
CA VAL A 1018 37.93 10.57 36.19
C VAL A 1018 38.45 9.15 35.94
N ASP A 1019 39.50 8.73 36.64
CA ASP A 1019 40.13 7.41 36.43
C ASP A 1019 39.25 6.23 36.84
N SER A 1020 38.30 6.43 37.74
CA SER A 1020 37.37 5.38 38.20
C SER A 1020 36.48 4.81 37.08
N GLN A 1021 36.13 5.61 36.07
CA GLN A 1021 35.32 5.17 34.93
C GLN A 1021 36.12 4.31 33.94
N LYS A 1022 37.45 4.49 33.81
CA LYS A 1022 38.27 3.65 32.93
C LYS A 1022 38.36 2.21 33.44
N ALA A 1023 38.66 2.03 34.73
CA ALA A 1023 38.83 0.71 35.33
C ALA A 1023 37.57 -0.19 35.17
N ARG A 1024 36.37 0.38 35.34
CA ARG A 1024 35.10 -0.36 35.15
C ARG A 1024 34.83 -0.75 33.69
N VAL A 1025 35.36 -0.02 32.70
CA VAL A 1025 35.21 -0.41 31.28
C VAL A 1025 36.11 -1.59 30.94
N GLU A 1026 37.35 -1.60 31.46
CA GLU A 1026 38.27 -2.74 31.28
C GLU A 1026 37.76 -4.01 31.97
N GLU A 1027 37.14 -3.90 33.15
CA GLU A 1027 36.52 -5.03 33.86
C GLU A 1027 35.36 -5.66 33.05
N ILE A 1028 34.60 -4.85 32.31
CA ILE A 1028 33.52 -5.32 31.42
C ILE A 1028 34.07 -5.88 30.08
N GLU A 1029 35.19 -5.37 29.59
CA GLU A 1029 35.82 -5.90 28.38
C GLU A 1029 36.47 -7.27 28.60
N ASN A 1030 37.01 -7.52 29.80
CA ASN A 1030 37.63 -8.78 30.25
C ASN A 1030 36.62 -9.89 30.65
N ALA A 1031 35.31 -9.61 30.61
CA ALA A 1031 34.25 -10.54 30.98
C ALA A 1031 33.54 -11.20 29.76
N LYS A 1032 34.25 -11.36 28.64
CA LYS A 1032 33.77 -11.95 27.38
C LYS A 1032 34.35 -13.33 27.11
#